data_AF-A0A2V8T9I9-F1
#
_entry.id   AF-A0A2V8T9I9-F1
#
_cell.length_a   1.000
_cell.length_b   1.000
_cell.length_c   1.000
_cell.angle_alpha   90.00
_cell.angle_beta   90.00
_cell.angle_gamma   90.00
#
_symmetry.space_group_name_H-M   'P 1'
#
loop_
_entity.id
_entity.type
_entity.pdbx_description
1 polymer ?
#
loop_
_entity_poly.entity_id
_entity_poly.type
_entity_poly.pdbx_seq_one_letter_code
_entity_poly.pdbx_strand_id
1 'polypeptide(L)'
;MINSRNNYRSELDSILPLVEKPARYVGGEWNATHKSQDEVDTRIALCFPDTYEIGMSHLGLKILYSLLNKHESWAAERVYAPWPDMEAKLREHGIPLLSLESYTPLRDFDVVGFSLQYEMTYTNVLTMLDLGGIPLRTTDRTLGAPLVIAGGPTVYSCEPVADFIDVFVIGDGEEAFPELVSRYIELRDSDMDLTREQLLKEIAQIEGMYVPSLYPVSVSSHHGLLIVNQPDDPDLPFPIRRRVVEDINQYPFPSDSPVPAIEAVHDRVAIEIARGCVDGCRFCQAGTIYRPVRERDPKQIVDTIIDGIEKGGYDETSLTSLSTADYTCLEPLVKMLGTELERRNVSFSVSSLRASGVTESLAREIARVRKTGFTIAPEAGTQRMRDVINKNITEQDVMNSCSVAFEEGWSAMKMYFMIGLPTETDEDVSGIAELGKKVRELGKNKYNKNVKATCSASYFVPKPHTPFQWCKQEDIDSIKRKQRMLKELGRRYRLDMKVHHAETSLLEGIISRGDRNLCKVIERAWTMGCRFDGWSDHFDFQKWMEAFRLEGINIEPYLQEFPIREFDKPGAPLVQLPWDHIDTLVKREFNAREYMKGIKAKISPPCELPVKIIDGRPTAIAPSHEEFARVAAQPLLCYACGLECDLTKSREHLGKAYAMHEEVRSYEQRIASVKELIEQPLVELQGLRVKGQGLAPTPKPQPSNPLFRYRTTFEKGEQVKYLSHLDLTRALPRSFRRAKIKLGYSLGY
;
A
#
# COMPACT_ATOMS: atom_id res chain seq x y z
N MET A 1 9.72 40.99 -19.27
CA MET A 1 9.40 40.39 -20.60
C MET A 1 8.72 39.07 -20.34
N ILE A 2 7.40 39.04 -20.24
CA ILE A 2 6.61 37.81 -20.02
C ILE A 2 5.90 37.55 -21.35
N ASN A 3 6.55 36.85 -22.27
CA ASN A 3 6.00 36.62 -23.60
C ASN A 3 6.50 35.29 -24.19
N SER A 4 6.01 34.18 -23.61
CA SER A 4 5.67 32.93 -24.30
C SER A 4 5.16 31.95 -23.24
N ARG A 5 3.85 31.92 -22.95
CA ARG A 5 3.27 30.67 -22.41
C ARG A 5 3.38 29.69 -23.58
N ASN A 6 4.47 28.92 -23.62
CA ASN A 6 4.60 27.81 -24.57
C ASN A 6 3.32 27.00 -24.43
N ASN A 7 2.61 26.79 -25.54
CA ASN A 7 1.38 26.02 -25.52
C ASN A 7 1.77 24.54 -25.47
N TYR A 8 2.32 24.10 -24.33
CA TYR A 8 2.82 22.76 -24.12
C TYR A 8 1.75 21.71 -24.37
N ARG A 9 0.47 22.05 -24.16
CA ARG A 9 -0.66 21.20 -24.53
C ARG A 9 -0.67 20.88 -26.04
N SER A 10 -0.50 21.89 -26.88
CA SER A 10 -0.44 21.71 -28.34
C SER A 10 0.79 20.90 -28.77
N GLU A 11 1.92 21.08 -28.08
CA GLU A 11 3.14 20.32 -28.35
C GLU A 11 2.98 18.85 -27.93
N LEU A 12 2.42 18.59 -26.74
CA LEU A 12 2.05 17.24 -26.30
C LEU A 12 1.11 16.58 -27.30
N ASP A 13 0.03 17.25 -27.71
CA ASP A 13 -0.94 16.72 -28.67
C ASP A 13 -0.30 16.27 -30.00
N SER A 14 0.83 16.87 -30.39
CA SER A 14 1.58 16.47 -31.59
C SER A 14 2.32 15.14 -31.44
N ILE A 15 2.75 14.78 -30.22
CA ILE A 15 3.52 13.57 -29.94
C ILE A 15 2.68 12.43 -29.34
N LEU A 16 1.55 12.71 -28.71
CA LEU A 16 0.68 11.70 -28.11
C LEU A 16 0.24 10.58 -29.07
N PRO A 17 -0.06 10.82 -30.36
CA PRO A 17 -0.36 9.73 -31.30
C PRO A 17 0.79 8.73 -31.53
N LEU A 18 2.01 9.05 -31.09
CA LEU A 18 3.23 8.30 -31.36
C LEU A 18 3.68 7.42 -30.17
N VAL A 19 2.93 7.41 -29.07
CA VAL A 19 3.29 6.69 -27.83
C VAL A 19 2.18 5.70 -27.42
N GLU A 20 2.54 4.72 -26.61
CA GLU A 20 1.61 3.77 -26.02
C GLU A 20 0.77 4.43 -24.92
N LYS A 21 -0.54 4.10 -24.93
CA LYS A 21 -1.52 4.59 -23.96
C LYS A 21 -1.46 6.13 -23.76
N PRO A 22 -1.66 6.94 -24.81
CA PRO A 22 -1.53 8.40 -24.73
C PRO A 22 -2.46 9.06 -23.70
N ALA A 23 -3.60 8.42 -23.39
CA ALA A 23 -4.53 8.89 -22.37
C ALA A 23 -3.95 8.97 -20.95
N ARG A 24 -2.73 8.47 -20.69
CA ARG A 24 -1.98 8.70 -19.45
C ARG A 24 -1.61 10.17 -19.22
N TYR A 25 -1.49 10.95 -20.30
CA TYR A 25 -0.82 12.25 -20.30
C TYR A 25 -1.77 13.41 -20.63
N VAL A 26 -3.07 13.14 -20.78
CA VAL A 26 -4.03 14.11 -21.32
C VAL A 26 -4.71 14.96 -20.25
N GLY A 27 -4.76 14.48 -18.99
CA GLY A 27 -5.51 15.14 -17.92
C GLY A 27 -7.02 15.22 -18.18
N GLY A 28 -7.68 16.17 -17.54
CA GLY A 28 -9.12 16.43 -17.73
C GLY A 28 -10.04 15.37 -17.12
N GLU A 29 -9.55 14.64 -16.11
CA GLU A 29 -10.33 13.62 -15.42
C GLU A 29 -11.55 14.21 -14.72
N TRP A 30 -12.61 13.40 -14.63
CA TRP A 30 -13.79 13.77 -13.85
C TRP A 30 -13.41 13.97 -12.37
N ASN A 31 -13.88 15.05 -11.75
CA ASN A 31 -13.48 15.54 -10.42
C ASN A 31 -12.02 16.01 -10.28
N ALA A 32 -11.26 16.18 -11.38
CA ALA A 32 -10.00 16.91 -11.28
C ALA A 32 -10.27 18.36 -10.83
N THR A 33 -9.52 18.83 -9.84
CA THR A 33 -9.54 20.23 -9.42
C THR A 33 -8.72 21.05 -10.40
N HIS A 34 -9.32 22.10 -10.93
CA HIS A 34 -8.63 23.09 -11.76
C HIS A 34 -8.78 24.46 -11.10
N LYS A 35 -7.64 25.08 -10.77
CA LYS A 35 -7.57 26.46 -10.28
C LYS A 35 -6.86 27.32 -11.31
N SER A 36 -7.30 28.58 -11.43
CA SER A 36 -6.61 29.51 -12.30
C SER A 36 -5.21 29.78 -11.76
N GLN A 37 -4.21 29.70 -12.63
CA GLN A 37 -2.81 29.93 -12.27
C GLN A 37 -2.53 31.37 -11.82
N ASP A 38 -3.46 32.29 -12.11
CA ASP A 38 -3.42 33.69 -11.74
C ASP A 38 -4.15 33.96 -10.40
N GLU A 39 -4.81 32.94 -9.82
CA GLU A 39 -5.60 33.03 -8.57
C GLU A 39 -4.97 32.25 -7.39
N VAL A 40 -3.79 31.64 -7.59
CA VAL A 40 -3.10 30.84 -6.59
C VAL A 40 -1.72 31.41 -6.28
N ASP A 41 -1.35 31.39 -5.00
CA ASP A 41 -0.09 31.93 -4.49
C ASP A 41 1.01 30.86 -4.37
N THR A 42 0.63 29.58 -4.42
CA THR A 42 1.57 28.46 -4.28
C THR A 42 1.14 27.27 -5.11
N ARG A 43 2.09 26.72 -5.87
CA ARG A 43 1.90 25.56 -6.74
C ARG A 43 2.68 24.37 -6.19
N ILE A 44 2.00 23.26 -6.06
CA ILE A 44 2.54 22.03 -5.48
C ILE A 44 2.40 20.89 -6.50
N ALA A 45 3.51 20.30 -6.92
CA ALA A 45 3.50 19.10 -7.76
C ALA A 45 3.52 17.85 -6.86
N LEU A 46 2.46 17.05 -6.95
CA LEU A 46 2.36 15.74 -6.32
C LEU A 46 2.85 14.67 -7.30
N CYS A 47 4.13 14.36 -7.19
CA CYS A 47 4.84 13.43 -8.04
C CYS A 47 4.70 11.99 -7.53
N PHE A 48 4.35 11.08 -8.43
CA PHE A 48 4.42 9.64 -8.18
C PHE A 48 5.44 9.02 -9.16
N PRO A 49 6.57 8.46 -8.68
CA PRO A 49 7.68 8.00 -9.51
C PRO A 49 7.41 6.65 -10.20
N ASP A 50 6.20 6.46 -10.71
CA ASP A 50 5.78 5.33 -11.52
C ASP A 50 4.66 5.78 -12.48
N THR A 51 4.17 4.85 -13.28
CA THR A 51 3.09 5.05 -14.24
C THR A 51 1.81 5.59 -13.60
N TYR A 52 1.04 6.31 -14.41
CA TYR A 52 -0.29 6.84 -14.09
C TYR A 52 -1.21 5.78 -13.47
N GLU A 53 -1.27 4.57 -14.03
CA GLU A 53 -2.17 3.51 -13.56
C GLU A 53 -1.91 3.08 -12.11
N ILE A 54 -0.64 3.09 -11.70
CA ILE A 54 -0.22 2.78 -10.33
C ILE A 54 -0.50 4.00 -9.44
N GLY A 55 -0.04 5.18 -9.85
CA GLY A 55 -0.18 6.40 -9.06
C GLY A 55 -1.64 6.79 -8.77
N MET A 56 -2.55 6.59 -9.73
CA MET A 56 -3.99 6.80 -9.54
C MET A 56 -4.64 5.84 -8.52
N SER A 57 -3.99 4.73 -8.21
CA SER A 57 -4.43 3.77 -7.19
C SER A 57 -3.91 4.14 -5.80
N HIS A 58 -2.98 5.10 -5.68
CA HIS A 58 -2.32 5.44 -4.42
C HIS A 58 -3.23 6.27 -3.50
N LEU A 59 -3.57 5.70 -2.35
CA LEU A 59 -4.49 6.29 -1.38
C LEU A 59 -3.96 7.57 -0.73
N GLY A 60 -2.68 7.60 -0.33
CA GLY A 60 -2.08 8.79 0.27
C GLY A 60 -2.05 9.98 -0.69
N LEU A 61 -1.83 9.73 -1.98
CA LEU A 61 -1.82 10.78 -3.01
C LEU A 61 -3.21 11.42 -3.13
N LYS A 62 -4.28 10.62 -3.07
CA LYS A 62 -5.67 11.12 -3.10
C LYS A 62 -5.97 12.01 -1.89
N ILE A 63 -5.59 11.57 -0.69
CA ILE A 63 -5.78 12.35 0.55
C ILE A 63 -5.07 13.69 0.43
N LEU A 64 -3.78 13.69 0.08
CA LEU A 64 -2.97 14.91 -0.03
C LEU A 64 -3.49 15.83 -1.16
N TYR A 65 -3.87 15.28 -2.30
CA TYR A 65 -4.45 16.04 -3.41
C TYR A 65 -5.72 16.77 -2.99
N SER A 66 -6.65 16.09 -2.32
CA SER A 66 -7.88 16.73 -1.82
C SER A 66 -7.60 17.74 -0.73
N LEU A 67 -6.73 17.38 0.23
CA LEU A 67 -6.41 18.23 1.38
C LEU A 67 -5.78 19.56 0.95
N LEU A 68 -4.75 19.52 0.10
CA LEU A 68 -4.04 20.72 -0.35
C LEU A 68 -4.93 21.58 -1.25
N ASN A 69 -5.74 20.97 -2.12
CA ASN A 69 -6.63 21.73 -3.01
C ASN A 69 -7.84 22.36 -2.29
N LYS A 70 -8.17 21.94 -1.06
CA LYS A 70 -9.17 22.65 -0.22
C LYS A 70 -8.70 24.03 0.22
N HIS A 71 -7.39 24.26 0.30
CA HIS A 71 -6.85 25.59 0.60
C HIS A 71 -7.04 26.51 -0.61
N GLU A 72 -7.75 27.63 -0.46
CA GLU A 72 -8.19 28.47 -1.59
C GLU A 72 -7.00 28.91 -2.47
N SER A 73 -5.92 29.42 -1.86
CA SER A 73 -4.74 29.94 -2.56
C SER A 73 -3.70 28.91 -3.02
N TRP A 74 -3.93 27.60 -2.84
CA TRP A 74 -2.96 26.56 -3.23
C TRP A 74 -3.48 25.74 -4.42
N ALA A 75 -2.61 25.43 -5.38
CA ALA A 75 -2.89 24.47 -6.45
C ALA A 75 -2.00 23.24 -6.30
N ALA A 76 -2.59 22.09 -5.99
CA ALA A 76 -1.88 20.81 -5.98
C ALA A 76 -2.20 20.01 -7.25
N GLU A 77 -1.18 19.65 -8.01
CA GLU A 77 -1.31 19.04 -9.34
C GLU A 77 -0.54 17.73 -9.43
N ARG A 78 -1.05 16.77 -10.20
CA ARG A 78 -0.50 15.40 -10.29
C ARG A 78 0.50 15.29 -11.42
N VAL A 79 1.61 14.61 -11.15
CA VAL A 79 2.67 14.33 -12.12
C VAL A 79 3.13 12.88 -11.96
N TYR A 80 3.26 12.17 -13.07
CA TYR A 80 3.66 10.75 -13.10
C TYR A 80 4.92 10.56 -13.92
N ALA A 81 5.69 9.51 -13.63
CA ALA A 81 6.85 9.17 -14.46
C ALA A 81 6.38 8.77 -15.87
N PRO A 82 6.89 9.39 -16.95
CA PRO A 82 6.53 9.02 -18.31
C PRO A 82 7.11 7.65 -18.65
N TRP A 83 6.33 6.82 -19.37
CA TRP A 83 6.82 5.55 -19.88
C TRP A 83 8.00 5.76 -20.86
N PRO A 84 8.92 4.80 -21.06
CA PRO A 84 10.16 5.05 -21.82
C PRO A 84 9.98 5.58 -23.24
N ASP A 85 8.90 5.23 -23.93
CA ASP A 85 8.57 5.78 -25.26
C ASP A 85 8.16 7.25 -25.21
N MET A 86 7.37 7.64 -24.20
CA MET A 86 7.02 9.03 -23.92
C MET A 86 8.23 9.84 -23.43
N GLU A 87 9.07 9.28 -22.55
CA GLU A 87 10.35 9.90 -22.16
C GLU A 87 11.18 10.22 -23.41
N ALA A 88 11.33 9.26 -24.32
CA ALA A 88 12.09 9.48 -25.56
C ALA A 88 11.50 10.62 -26.41
N LYS A 89 10.17 10.68 -26.55
CA LYS A 89 9.50 11.74 -27.33
C LYS A 89 9.59 13.12 -26.70
N LEU A 90 9.45 13.21 -25.38
CA LEU A 90 9.66 14.45 -24.62
C LEU A 90 11.07 14.99 -24.85
N ARG A 91 12.09 14.13 -24.74
CA ARG A 91 13.49 14.49 -24.99
C ARG A 91 13.75 14.92 -26.43
N GLU A 92 13.24 14.16 -27.41
CA GLU A 92 13.39 14.45 -28.84
C GLU A 92 12.83 15.84 -29.21
N HIS A 93 11.72 16.25 -28.60
CA HIS A 93 11.03 17.51 -28.91
C HIS A 93 11.39 18.65 -27.94
N GLY A 94 12.21 18.40 -26.92
CA GLY A 94 12.55 19.39 -25.90
C GLY A 94 11.38 19.82 -25.02
N ILE A 95 10.36 18.96 -24.87
CA ILE A 95 9.19 19.22 -24.05
C ILE A 95 9.52 18.77 -22.61
N PRO A 96 9.37 19.64 -21.59
CA PRO A 96 9.63 19.25 -20.21
C PRO A 96 8.57 18.28 -19.69
N LEU A 97 8.77 17.70 -18.50
CA LEU A 97 7.73 16.96 -17.81
C LEU A 97 6.70 17.93 -17.20
N LEU A 98 5.42 17.66 -17.46
CA LEU A 98 4.30 18.55 -17.20
C LEU A 98 3.28 17.92 -16.25
N SER A 99 2.56 18.74 -15.48
CA SER A 99 1.40 18.31 -14.70
C SER A 99 0.17 18.00 -15.54
N LEU A 100 -0.73 17.17 -15.01
CA LEU A 100 -1.96 16.79 -15.71
C LEU A 100 -3.03 17.88 -15.72
N GLU A 101 -3.13 18.67 -14.65
CA GLU A 101 -4.21 19.65 -14.46
C GLU A 101 -4.04 20.89 -15.34
N SER A 102 -2.81 21.39 -15.46
CA SER A 102 -2.52 22.66 -16.13
C SER A 102 -1.42 22.61 -17.19
N TYR A 103 -0.75 21.46 -17.36
CA TYR A 103 0.44 21.34 -18.20
C TYR A 103 1.55 22.31 -17.79
N THR A 104 1.75 22.47 -16.50
CA THR A 104 2.84 23.30 -15.94
C THR A 104 4.12 22.45 -15.84
N PRO A 105 5.28 22.93 -16.31
CA PRO A 105 6.57 22.27 -16.10
C PRO A 105 6.94 22.16 -14.63
N LEU A 106 7.57 21.05 -14.22
CA LEU A 106 7.96 20.83 -12.82
C LEU A 106 8.82 21.94 -12.22
N ARG A 107 9.76 22.52 -12.98
CA ARG A 107 10.59 23.64 -12.53
C ARG A 107 9.81 24.92 -12.19
N ASP A 108 8.57 25.05 -12.65
CA ASP A 108 7.72 26.24 -12.45
C ASP A 108 6.76 26.09 -11.24
N PHE A 109 6.93 25.02 -10.45
CA PHE A 109 6.26 24.82 -9.16
C PHE A 109 7.08 25.41 -8.01
N ASP A 110 6.43 25.71 -6.88
CA ASP A 110 7.10 26.11 -5.65
C ASP A 110 7.64 24.89 -4.88
N VAL A 111 6.82 23.82 -4.83
CA VAL A 111 7.15 22.58 -4.12
C VAL A 111 6.90 21.38 -5.02
N VAL A 112 7.85 20.46 -5.09
CA VAL A 112 7.77 19.21 -5.85
C VAL A 112 7.91 18.04 -4.87
N GLY A 113 6.79 17.37 -4.56
CA GLY A 113 6.73 16.30 -3.57
C GLY A 113 6.62 14.91 -4.19
N PHE A 114 7.56 14.02 -3.87
CA PHE A 114 7.57 12.63 -4.33
C PHE A 114 6.98 11.66 -3.31
N SER A 115 6.08 10.77 -3.74
CA SER A 115 5.60 9.63 -2.95
C SER A 115 6.47 8.38 -3.19
N LEU A 116 7.43 8.12 -2.30
CA LEU A 116 8.39 7.00 -2.42
C LEU A 116 7.86 5.71 -1.76
N GLN A 117 7.15 4.91 -2.55
CA GLN A 117 6.54 3.65 -2.10
C GLN A 117 7.48 2.44 -2.15
N TYR A 118 8.46 2.46 -3.05
CA TYR A 118 9.33 1.31 -3.33
C TYR A 118 10.70 1.75 -3.83
N GLU A 119 11.78 1.10 -3.37
CA GLU A 119 13.17 1.46 -3.67
C GLU A 119 13.49 1.39 -5.17
N MET A 120 12.86 0.49 -5.91
CA MET A 120 13.11 0.31 -7.35
C MET A 120 12.51 1.42 -8.24
N THR A 121 11.98 2.48 -7.63
CA THR A 121 11.48 3.67 -8.33
C THR A 121 12.47 4.84 -8.26
N TYR A 122 13.61 4.71 -7.59
CA TYR A 122 14.55 5.82 -7.41
C TYR A 122 15.12 6.35 -8.72
N THR A 123 15.39 5.50 -9.71
CA THR A 123 15.80 5.99 -11.05
C THR A 123 14.70 6.81 -11.73
N ASN A 124 13.42 6.53 -11.47
CA ASN A 124 12.31 7.32 -12.01
C ASN A 124 12.24 8.72 -11.38
N VAL A 125 12.62 8.87 -10.10
CA VAL A 125 12.74 10.20 -9.46
C VAL A 125 13.75 11.05 -10.22
N LEU A 126 14.93 10.51 -10.54
CA LEU A 126 15.96 11.21 -11.31
C LEU A 126 15.47 11.57 -12.71
N THR A 127 14.72 10.69 -13.37
CA THR A 127 14.09 10.97 -14.68
C THR A 127 13.10 12.13 -14.60
N MET A 128 12.27 12.16 -13.55
CA MET A 128 11.28 13.22 -13.38
C MET A 128 11.96 14.57 -13.08
N LEU A 129 13.00 14.59 -12.25
CA LEU A 129 13.78 15.81 -11.98
C LEU A 129 14.44 16.34 -13.26
N ASP A 130 15.13 15.47 -14.01
CA ASP A 130 15.83 15.82 -15.24
C ASP A 130 14.87 16.32 -16.34
N LEU A 131 13.80 15.58 -16.65
CA LEU A 131 12.78 16.03 -17.61
C LEU A 131 12.03 17.27 -17.10
N GLY A 132 11.90 17.43 -15.79
CA GLY A 132 11.28 18.58 -15.14
C GLY A 132 12.12 19.85 -15.22
N GLY A 133 13.41 19.75 -15.59
CA GLY A 133 14.35 20.86 -15.60
C GLY A 133 14.80 21.28 -14.20
N ILE A 134 14.78 20.37 -13.23
CA ILE A 134 15.21 20.60 -11.84
C ILE A 134 16.60 19.98 -11.66
N PRO A 135 17.58 20.71 -11.12
CA PRO A 135 18.90 20.14 -10.81
C PRO A 135 18.79 18.86 -9.96
N LEU A 136 19.50 17.82 -10.36
CA LEU A 136 19.43 16.51 -9.71
C LEU A 136 19.87 16.58 -8.25
N ARG A 137 21.00 17.24 -7.97
CA ARG A 137 21.59 17.31 -6.64
C ARG A 137 21.06 18.51 -5.86
N THR A 138 20.83 18.31 -4.56
CA THR A 138 20.41 19.37 -3.63
C THR A 138 21.40 20.55 -3.62
N THR A 139 22.70 20.27 -3.75
CA THR A 139 23.78 21.27 -3.78
C THR A 139 23.73 22.21 -4.98
N ASP A 140 23.07 21.80 -6.06
CA ASP A 140 22.98 22.57 -7.31
C ASP A 140 21.69 23.40 -7.36
N ARG A 141 20.84 23.33 -6.34
CA ARG A 141 19.56 24.04 -6.26
C ARG A 141 19.73 25.38 -5.54
N THR A 142 19.40 26.45 -6.24
CA THR A 142 19.28 27.79 -5.66
C THR A 142 17.85 28.03 -5.16
N LEU A 143 17.58 29.21 -4.57
CA LEU A 143 16.22 29.61 -4.23
C LEU A 143 15.27 29.69 -5.43
N GLY A 144 15.79 29.84 -6.65
CA GLY A 144 14.96 29.84 -7.86
C GLY A 144 14.49 28.45 -8.30
N ALA A 145 14.98 27.38 -7.68
CA ALA A 145 14.52 26.02 -7.93
C ALA A 145 13.45 25.61 -6.91
N PRO A 146 12.47 24.77 -7.31
CA PRO A 146 11.46 24.24 -6.39
C PRO A 146 12.08 23.58 -5.16
N LEU A 147 11.36 23.61 -4.04
CA LEU A 147 11.67 22.77 -2.90
C LEU A 147 11.29 21.32 -3.24
N VAL A 148 12.29 20.44 -3.35
CA VAL A 148 12.07 19.02 -3.66
C VAL A 148 11.95 18.24 -2.35
N ILE A 149 10.76 17.68 -2.11
CA ILE A 149 10.48 16.90 -0.91
C ILE A 149 10.11 15.46 -1.26
N ALA A 150 10.21 14.55 -0.27
CA ALA A 150 9.74 13.19 -0.43
C ALA A 150 9.08 12.64 0.84
N GLY A 151 8.03 11.85 0.66
CA GLY A 151 7.32 11.11 1.73
C GLY A 151 7.05 9.67 1.31
N GLY A 152 6.40 8.90 2.19
CA GLY A 152 6.08 7.48 1.93
C GLY A 152 6.96 6.51 2.74
N PRO A 153 6.69 5.20 2.68
CA PRO A 153 7.31 4.23 3.59
C PRO A 153 8.82 4.04 3.41
N THR A 154 9.39 4.36 2.24
CA THR A 154 10.84 4.19 2.03
C THR A 154 11.68 5.33 2.63
N VAL A 155 11.06 6.42 3.07
CA VAL A 155 11.80 7.55 3.68
C VAL A 155 12.44 7.19 5.03
N TYR A 156 11.99 6.10 5.65
CA TYR A 156 12.59 5.55 6.87
C TYR A 156 14.00 4.96 6.65
N SER A 157 14.45 4.88 5.40
CA SER A 157 15.81 4.47 5.00
C SER A 157 16.23 5.22 3.74
N CYS A 158 16.18 6.56 3.81
CA CYS A 158 16.30 7.46 2.66
C CYS A 158 17.73 7.82 2.23
N GLU A 159 18.76 7.44 3.00
CA GLU A 159 20.16 7.75 2.68
C GLU A 159 20.60 7.41 1.24
N PRO A 160 20.14 6.32 0.59
CA PRO A 160 20.48 6.03 -0.81
C PRO A 160 20.08 7.12 -1.81
N VAL A 161 19.14 8.01 -1.46
CA VAL A 161 18.65 9.10 -2.32
C VAL A 161 18.78 10.48 -1.66
N ALA A 162 19.55 10.58 -0.57
CA ALA A 162 19.70 11.79 0.22
C ALA A 162 20.26 12.99 -0.59
N ASP A 163 21.13 12.74 -1.57
CA ASP A 163 21.72 13.80 -2.38
C ASP A 163 20.73 14.40 -3.40
N PHE A 164 19.55 13.79 -3.60
CA PHE A 164 18.56 14.22 -4.59
C PHE A 164 17.32 14.90 -4.00
N ILE A 165 17.09 14.79 -2.69
CA ILE A 165 15.87 15.29 -2.03
C ILE A 165 16.28 16.32 -0.98
N ASP A 166 15.65 17.49 -0.99
CA ASP A 166 15.99 18.56 -0.04
C ASP A 166 15.43 18.24 1.36
N VAL A 167 14.19 17.74 1.42
CA VAL A 167 13.50 17.43 2.68
C VAL A 167 12.75 16.11 2.58
N PHE A 168 13.00 15.19 3.50
CA PHE A 168 12.17 14.01 3.71
C PHE A 168 11.12 14.28 4.80
N VAL A 169 9.85 14.06 4.47
CA VAL A 169 8.72 14.12 5.40
C VAL A 169 8.54 12.73 6.01
N ILE A 170 9.01 12.57 7.25
CA ILE A 170 8.98 11.31 7.98
C ILE A 170 7.67 11.19 8.76
N GLY A 171 6.81 10.24 8.39
CA GLY A 171 5.57 9.95 9.11
C GLY A 171 4.31 10.22 8.27
N ASP A 172 3.24 10.56 8.97
CA ASP A 172 1.95 10.90 8.35
C ASP A 172 1.99 12.29 7.72
N GLY A 173 1.55 12.40 6.47
CA GLY A 173 1.67 13.62 5.67
C GLY A 173 0.51 14.59 5.81
N GLU A 174 -0.61 14.15 6.39
CA GLU A 174 -1.85 14.92 6.46
C GLU A 174 -1.70 16.23 7.27
N GLU A 175 -0.85 16.24 8.30
CA GLU A 175 -0.52 17.47 9.06
C GLU A 175 0.81 18.06 8.61
N ALA A 176 1.80 17.19 8.45
CA ALA A 176 3.19 17.59 8.20
C ALA A 176 3.38 18.33 6.87
N PHE A 177 2.67 17.93 5.82
CA PHE A 177 2.87 18.53 4.50
C PHE A 177 2.22 19.92 4.39
N PRO A 178 0.95 20.14 4.78
CA PRO A 178 0.40 21.51 4.86
C PRO A 178 1.23 22.44 5.76
N GLU A 179 1.73 21.95 6.89
CA GLU A 179 2.59 22.73 7.80
C GLU A 179 3.90 23.15 7.12
N LEU A 180 4.56 22.24 6.41
CA LEU A 180 5.75 22.55 5.61
C LEU A 180 5.47 23.58 4.53
N VAL A 181 4.35 23.46 3.80
CA VAL A 181 3.97 24.40 2.74
C VAL A 181 3.73 25.78 3.32
N SER A 182 2.97 25.89 4.40
CA SER A 182 2.74 27.16 5.09
C SER A 182 4.05 27.80 5.54
N ARG A 183 4.95 27.02 6.16
CA ARG A 183 6.24 27.54 6.60
C ARG A 183 7.12 27.99 5.44
N TYR A 184 7.12 27.25 4.33
CA TYR A 184 7.82 27.64 3.11
C TYR A 184 7.31 28.99 2.57
N ILE A 185 5.99 29.19 2.53
CA ILE A 185 5.37 30.44 2.06
C ILE A 185 5.77 31.60 2.98
N GLU A 186 5.67 31.43 4.30
CA GLU A 186 6.08 32.45 5.27
C GLU A 186 7.53 32.89 5.09
N LEU A 187 8.44 31.95 4.85
CA LEU A 187 9.86 32.24 4.65
C LEU A 187 10.13 32.91 3.29
N ARG A 188 9.51 32.41 2.22
CA ARG A 188 9.61 32.96 0.86
C ARG A 188 9.14 34.41 0.80
N ASP A 189 8.05 34.72 1.51
CA ASP A 189 7.40 36.04 1.49
C ASP A 189 7.93 36.98 2.59
N SER A 190 8.91 36.54 3.36
CA SER A 190 9.56 37.38 4.38
C SER A 190 10.54 38.38 3.77
N ASP A 191 10.71 39.55 4.40
CA ASP A 191 11.70 40.58 4.01
C ASP A 191 13.16 40.18 4.34
N MET A 192 13.44 38.90 4.58
CA MET A 192 14.77 38.40 4.92
C MET A 192 15.61 38.15 3.66
N ASP A 193 16.91 38.42 3.73
CA ASP A 193 17.87 37.97 2.72
C ASP A 193 18.12 36.46 2.90
N LEU A 194 17.12 35.68 2.49
CA LEU A 194 17.06 34.24 2.70
C LEU A 194 18.03 33.53 1.73
N THR A 195 18.76 32.55 2.24
CA THR A 195 19.53 31.59 1.43
C THR A 195 18.85 30.23 1.43
N ARG A 196 19.18 29.36 0.45
CA ARG A 196 18.65 27.99 0.42
C ARG A 196 19.01 27.21 1.69
N GLU A 197 20.23 27.40 2.21
CA GLU A 197 20.65 26.76 3.46
C GLU A 197 19.81 27.23 4.65
N GLN A 198 19.55 28.54 4.79
CA GLN A 198 18.69 29.07 5.86
C GLN A 198 17.25 28.56 5.73
N LEU A 199 16.66 28.55 4.53
CA LEU A 199 15.34 27.96 4.29
C LEU A 199 15.27 26.52 4.78
N LEU A 200 16.28 25.71 4.44
CA LEU A 200 16.32 24.30 4.83
C LEU A 200 16.53 24.11 6.34
N LYS A 201 17.32 24.95 6.99
CA LYS A 201 17.48 24.94 8.46
C LYS A 201 16.16 25.24 9.18
N GLU A 202 15.43 26.26 8.72
CA GLU A 202 14.12 26.61 9.28
C GLU A 202 13.09 25.48 9.11
N ILE A 203 13.08 24.83 7.94
CA ILE A 203 12.19 23.68 7.69
C ILE A 203 12.59 22.47 8.54
N ALA A 204 13.89 22.23 8.74
CA ALA A 204 14.38 21.10 9.55
C ALA A 204 13.97 21.17 11.03
N GLN A 205 13.59 22.34 11.54
CA GLN A 205 13.07 22.50 12.90
C GLN A 205 11.62 22.01 13.06
N ILE A 206 10.88 21.85 11.96
CA ILE A 206 9.54 21.27 11.98
C ILE A 206 9.67 19.77 12.26
N GLU A 207 8.89 19.26 13.21
CA GLU A 207 8.91 17.84 13.56
C GLU A 207 8.62 16.96 12.32
N GLY A 208 9.39 15.88 12.16
CA GLY A 208 9.29 14.97 11.02
C GLY A 208 10.02 15.42 9.75
N MET A 209 10.67 16.59 9.74
CA MET A 209 11.45 17.04 8.59
C MET A 209 12.90 16.62 8.71
N TYR A 210 13.33 15.70 7.85
CA TYR A 210 14.74 15.33 7.73
C TYR A 210 15.38 16.02 6.52
N VAL A 211 16.40 16.84 6.75
CA VAL A 211 17.15 17.57 5.71
C VAL A 211 18.57 17.02 5.65
N PRO A 212 18.91 16.09 4.72
CA PRO A 212 20.15 15.33 4.79
C PRO A 212 21.44 16.16 4.73
N SER A 213 21.41 17.30 4.04
CA SER A 213 22.56 18.19 3.86
C SER A 213 23.04 18.83 5.16
N LEU A 214 22.20 18.86 6.21
CA LEU A 214 22.51 19.46 7.50
C LEU A 214 23.17 18.48 8.49
N TYR A 215 23.23 17.18 8.16
CA TYR A 215 23.71 16.15 9.08
C TYR A 215 25.03 15.55 8.58
N PRO A 216 26.08 15.53 9.43
CA PRO A 216 27.36 14.92 9.06
C PRO A 216 27.26 13.39 9.00
N VAL A 217 28.11 12.77 8.18
CA VAL A 217 28.20 11.31 8.06
C VAL A 217 29.61 10.81 8.40
N SER A 218 29.70 9.59 8.90
CA SER A 218 30.99 8.91 9.17
C SER A 218 30.93 7.43 8.83
N VAL A 219 32.08 6.81 8.58
CA VAL A 219 32.14 5.36 8.31
C VAL A 219 32.08 4.58 9.62
N SER A 220 31.11 3.68 9.74
CA SER A 220 31.01 2.77 10.87
C SER A 220 32.16 1.76 10.86
N SER A 221 32.88 1.66 11.97
CA SER A 221 33.93 0.65 12.17
C SER A 221 33.40 -0.79 12.26
N HIS A 222 32.08 -0.98 12.40
CA HIS A 222 31.48 -2.30 12.59
C HIS A 222 31.05 -2.97 11.28
N HIS A 223 30.63 -2.18 10.28
CA HIS A 223 30.12 -2.72 9.02
C HIS A 223 30.62 -1.96 7.77
N GLY A 224 31.38 -0.87 7.93
CA GLY A 224 31.99 -0.13 6.82
C GLY A 224 31.03 0.73 5.99
N LEU A 225 29.77 0.90 6.42
CA LEU A 225 28.82 1.81 5.78
C LEU A 225 28.81 3.16 6.48
N LEU A 226 28.37 4.20 5.77
CA LEU A 226 28.13 5.51 6.34
C LEU A 226 26.93 5.49 7.30
N ILE A 227 27.11 6.17 8.42
CA ILE A 227 26.08 6.45 9.42
C ILE A 227 25.93 7.96 9.58
N VAL A 228 24.69 8.40 9.80
CA VAL A 228 24.36 9.81 10.04
C VAL A 228 24.58 10.15 11.51
N ASN A 229 25.35 11.19 11.77
CA ASN A 229 25.72 11.64 13.10
C ASN A 229 24.86 12.83 13.54
N GLN A 230 24.83 13.05 14.86
CA GLN A 230 24.25 14.27 15.43
C GLN A 230 24.99 15.50 14.86
N PRO A 231 24.27 16.54 14.41
CA PRO A 231 24.90 17.78 13.96
C PRO A 231 25.41 18.59 15.16
N ASP A 232 26.37 19.48 14.92
CA ASP A 232 26.89 20.40 15.94
C ASP A 232 25.88 21.51 16.30
N ASP A 233 24.93 21.78 15.40
CA ASP A 233 23.87 22.77 15.58
C ASP A 233 22.78 22.22 16.54
N PRO A 234 22.60 22.84 17.73
CA PRO A 234 21.67 22.35 18.74
C PRO A 234 20.20 22.56 18.38
N ASP A 235 19.90 23.41 17.39
CA ASP A 235 18.53 23.68 16.94
C ASP A 235 18.02 22.59 15.98
N LEU A 236 18.91 21.72 15.48
CA LEU A 236 18.54 20.61 14.60
C LEU A 236 18.15 19.36 15.40
N PRO A 237 17.01 18.74 15.08
CA PRO A 237 16.54 17.56 15.82
C PRO A 237 17.40 16.32 15.54
N PHE A 238 17.82 15.62 16.59
CA PHE A 238 18.47 14.32 16.45
C PHE A 238 18.10 13.40 17.63
N PRO A 239 17.53 12.21 17.38
CA PRO A 239 17.08 11.69 16.09
C PRO A 239 15.87 12.46 15.52
N ILE A 240 15.61 12.30 14.23
CA ILE A 240 14.44 12.89 13.57
C ILE A 240 13.22 12.06 13.94
N ARG A 241 12.36 12.64 14.78
CA ARG A 241 11.11 12.01 15.23
C ARG A 241 10.07 12.08 14.14
N ARG A 242 9.47 10.93 13.77
CA ARG A 242 8.38 10.90 12.78
C ARG A 242 7.11 11.58 13.29
N ARG A 243 6.31 12.09 12.35
CA ARG A 243 4.96 12.61 12.58
C ARG A 243 3.92 11.49 12.65
N VAL A 244 2.99 11.60 13.59
CA VAL A 244 1.89 10.64 13.77
C VAL A 244 0.59 11.40 13.95
N VAL A 245 -0.34 11.21 13.03
CA VAL A 245 -1.72 11.70 13.17
C VAL A 245 -2.45 10.80 14.16
N GLU A 246 -2.77 11.30 15.35
CA GLU A 246 -3.42 10.47 16.38
C GLU A 246 -4.82 10.01 15.97
N ASP A 247 -5.63 10.92 15.43
CA ASP A 247 -7.00 10.65 14.99
C ASP A 247 -7.13 10.82 13.48
N ILE A 248 -6.97 9.71 12.76
CA ILE A 248 -7.09 9.69 11.30
C ILE A 248 -8.50 10.07 10.80
N ASN A 249 -9.53 10.08 11.66
CA ASN A 249 -10.89 10.47 11.28
C ASN A 249 -11.03 11.97 10.97
N GLN A 250 -10.10 12.80 11.43
CA GLN A 250 -10.04 14.23 11.07
C GLN A 250 -9.68 14.43 9.59
N TYR A 251 -9.09 13.41 8.96
CA TYR A 251 -8.70 13.39 7.56
C TYR A 251 -9.46 12.28 6.82
N PRO A 252 -10.75 12.49 6.52
CA PRO A 252 -11.55 11.50 5.80
C PRO A 252 -11.03 11.32 4.38
N PHE A 253 -11.25 10.12 3.82
CA PHE A 253 -10.92 9.86 2.43
C PHE A 253 -11.77 10.71 1.49
N PRO A 254 -11.18 11.28 0.42
CA PRO A 254 -11.94 12.07 -0.54
C PRO A 254 -12.84 11.21 -1.41
N SER A 255 -14.15 11.41 -1.27
CA SER A 255 -15.19 10.78 -2.10
C SER A 255 -15.26 11.36 -3.52
N ASP A 256 -14.66 12.52 -3.75
CA ASP A 256 -14.58 13.22 -5.03
C ASP A 256 -13.18 13.18 -5.64
N SER A 257 -12.40 12.12 -5.35
CA SER A 257 -11.10 11.92 -6.01
C SER A 257 -11.24 11.90 -7.55
N PRO A 258 -10.23 12.38 -8.30
CA PRO A 258 -10.22 12.29 -9.76
C PRO A 258 -10.47 10.85 -10.25
N VAL A 259 -11.42 10.68 -11.17
CA VAL A 259 -11.78 9.37 -11.74
C VAL A 259 -10.82 9.05 -12.88
N PRO A 260 -10.10 7.91 -12.84
CA PRO A 260 -9.12 7.61 -13.87
C PRO A 260 -9.67 7.65 -15.30
N ALA A 261 -8.96 8.36 -16.19
CA ALA A 261 -9.25 8.37 -17.62
C ALA A 261 -9.08 6.99 -18.27
N ILE A 262 -8.06 6.25 -17.82
CA ILE A 262 -7.80 4.85 -18.20
C ILE A 262 -7.88 3.95 -16.97
N GLU A 263 -8.00 2.64 -17.18
CA GLU A 263 -8.04 1.65 -16.10
C GLU A 263 -6.79 1.75 -15.19
N ALA A 264 -7.02 2.15 -13.94
CA ALA A 264 -6.02 2.09 -12.88
C ALA A 264 -5.82 0.64 -12.40
N VAL A 265 -4.71 0.35 -11.73
CA VAL A 265 -4.45 -0.99 -11.16
C VAL A 265 -5.54 -1.40 -10.15
N HIS A 266 -6.01 -0.45 -9.35
CA HIS A 266 -7.16 -0.60 -8.47
C HIS A 266 -8.26 0.40 -8.86
N ASP A 267 -8.95 0.10 -9.97
CA ASP A 267 -10.00 0.96 -10.55
C ASP A 267 -11.35 0.84 -9.82
N ARG A 268 -11.36 1.15 -8.53
CA ARG A 268 -12.48 0.99 -7.59
C ARG A 268 -12.45 2.09 -6.51
N VAL A 269 -13.55 2.28 -5.79
CA VAL A 269 -13.52 3.07 -4.56
C VAL A 269 -12.81 2.26 -3.49
N ALA A 270 -11.63 2.70 -3.04
CA ALA A 270 -10.84 2.01 -2.03
C ALA A 270 -10.62 2.92 -0.83
N ILE A 271 -10.75 2.37 0.38
CA ILE A 271 -10.60 3.11 1.63
C ILE A 271 -9.72 2.34 2.63
N GLU A 272 -8.75 3.04 3.22
CA GLU A 272 -7.96 2.51 4.34
C GLU A 272 -8.82 2.55 5.61
N ILE A 273 -9.21 1.39 6.13
CA ILE A 273 -10.06 1.30 7.33
C ILE A 273 -9.28 1.43 8.64
N ALA A 274 -7.99 1.13 8.59
CA ALA A 274 -7.09 1.22 9.73
C ALA A 274 -5.65 1.41 9.26
N ARG A 275 -4.88 2.22 10.01
CA ARG A 275 -3.44 2.46 9.81
C ARG A 275 -2.66 1.79 10.93
N GLY A 276 -1.63 1.03 10.55
CA GLY A 276 -0.86 0.21 11.49
C GLY A 276 -1.36 -1.22 11.61
N CYS A 277 -0.61 -2.05 12.34
CA CYS A 277 -0.94 -3.44 12.60
C CYS A 277 -0.54 -3.83 14.01
N VAL A 278 -1.41 -4.57 14.70
CA VAL A 278 -1.17 -5.07 16.06
C VAL A 278 -0.17 -6.22 16.08
N ASP A 279 -0.05 -6.94 14.96
CA ASP A 279 0.82 -8.09 14.83
C ASP A 279 2.30 -7.70 14.78
N GLY A 280 3.08 -8.21 15.73
CA GLY A 280 4.52 -7.99 15.82
C GLY A 280 5.33 -8.90 14.88
N CYS A 281 4.96 -9.01 13.59
CA CYS A 281 5.70 -9.81 12.61
C CYS A 281 7.13 -9.25 12.45
N ARG A 282 8.15 -10.08 12.66
CA ARG A 282 9.57 -9.65 12.78
C ARG A 282 10.22 -9.16 11.49
N PHE A 283 9.59 -9.44 10.36
CA PHE A 283 10.03 -9.04 9.03
C PHE A 283 9.31 -7.78 8.50
N CYS A 284 8.21 -7.37 9.14
CA CYS A 284 7.28 -6.41 8.57
C CYS A 284 7.62 -4.99 9.02
N GLN A 285 8.22 -4.19 8.13
CA GLN A 285 8.52 -2.78 8.40
C GLN A 285 7.26 -1.98 8.71
N ALA A 286 6.19 -2.17 7.93
CA ALA A 286 4.90 -1.53 8.16
C ALA A 286 4.32 -1.82 9.55
N GLY A 287 4.60 -3.02 10.11
CA GLY A 287 4.24 -3.40 11.47
C GLY A 287 5.01 -2.65 12.57
N THR A 288 6.09 -1.96 12.22
CA THR A 288 6.85 -1.06 13.12
C THR A 288 6.50 0.40 12.85
N ILE A 289 6.69 0.87 11.61
CA ILE A 289 6.68 2.30 11.25
C ILE A 289 5.30 2.96 11.30
N TYR A 290 4.21 2.17 11.34
CA TYR A 290 2.84 2.71 11.40
C TYR A 290 2.18 2.59 12.78
N ARG A 291 2.85 2.02 13.79
CA ARG A 291 2.31 1.95 15.16
C ARG A 291 2.10 3.36 15.74
N PRO A 292 1.17 3.58 16.67
CA PRO A 292 0.13 2.65 17.13
C PRO A 292 -0.97 2.44 16.09
N VAL A 293 -1.81 1.42 16.29
CA VAL A 293 -2.94 1.14 15.39
C VAL A 293 -4.03 2.19 15.57
N ARG A 294 -4.50 2.74 14.45
CA ARG A 294 -5.55 3.76 14.42
C ARG A 294 -6.64 3.31 13.46
N GLU A 295 -7.87 3.26 13.93
CA GLU A 295 -9.04 2.79 13.18
C GLU A 295 -9.92 3.96 12.74
N ARG A 296 -10.55 3.83 11.58
CA ARG A 296 -11.56 4.79 11.12
C ARG A 296 -12.94 4.46 11.67
N ASP A 297 -13.80 5.47 11.73
CA ASP A 297 -15.20 5.30 12.06
C ASP A 297 -15.91 4.54 10.90
N PRO A 298 -16.56 3.39 11.20
CA PRO A 298 -17.28 2.61 10.19
C PRO A 298 -18.41 3.38 9.49
N LYS A 299 -19.06 4.34 10.16
CA LYS A 299 -20.10 5.18 9.53
C LYS A 299 -19.49 6.11 8.48
N GLN A 300 -18.38 6.78 8.83
CA GLN A 300 -17.65 7.61 7.88
C GLN A 300 -17.14 6.80 6.69
N ILE A 301 -16.71 5.54 6.92
CA ILE A 301 -16.33 4.63 5.84
C ILE A 301 -17.49 4.37 4.88
N VAL A 302 -18.67 4.03 5.40
CA VAL A 302 -19.87 3.78 4.59
C VAL A 302 -20.25 5.03 3.80
N ASP A 303 -20.37 6.17 4.48
CA ASP A 303 -20.76 7.44 3.85
C ASP A 303 -19.80 7.83 2.72
N THR A 304 -18.49 7.70 2.97
CA THR A 304 -17.45 8.00 1.97
C THR A 304 -17.52 7.06 0.77
N ILE A 305 -17.72 5.76 1.00
CA ILE A 305 -17.85 4.77 -0.09
C ILE A 305 -19.07 5.07 -0.95
N ILE A 306 -20.23 5.31 -0.32
CA ILE A 306 -21.48 5.56 -1.05
C ILE A 306 -21.40 6.86 -1.84
N ASP A 307 -20.91 7.94 -1.22
CA ASP A 307 -20.71 9.21 -1.91
C ASP A 307 -19.71 9.08 -3.06
N GLY A 308 -18.61 8.33 -2.88
CA GLY A 308 -17.63 8.09 -3.93
C GLY A 308 -18.14 7.24 -5.10
N ILE A 309 -18.99 6.25 -4.81
CA ILE A 309 -19.69 5.47 -5.85
C ILE A 309 -20.61 6.38 -6.66
N GLU A 310 -21.37 7.26 -6.00
CA GLU A 310 -22.35 8.13 -6.65
C GLU A 310 -21.67 9.24 -7.46
N LYS A 311 -20.66 9.90 -6.91
CA LYS A 311 -19.88 10.96 -7.59
C LYS A 311 -18.97 10.42 -8.69
N GLY A 312 -18.33 9.27 -8.47
CA GLY A 312 -17.39 8.66 -9.42
C GLY A 312 -18.05 7.79 -10.48
N GLY A 313 -19.21 7.21 -10.17
CA GLY A 313 -19.91 6.24 -11.03
C GLY A 313 -19.34 4.82 -10.95
N TYR A 314 -18.58 4.49 -9.91
CA TYR A 314 -17.95 3.18 -9.74
C TYR A 314 -18.98 2.06 -9.55
N ASP A 315 -18.60 0.85 -9.94
CA ASP A 315 -19.35 -0.41 -9.80
C ASP A 315 -18.58 -1.46 -8.97
N GLU A 316 -17.45 -1.07 -8.39
CA GLU A 316 -16.64 -1.84 -7.45
C GLU A 316 -16.13 -0.97 -6.30
N THR A 317 -16.08 -1.54 -5.09
CA THR A 317 -15.46 -0.95 -3.91
C THR A 317 -14.60 -1.97 -3.14
N SER A 318 -13.65 -1.49 -2.34
CA SER A 318 -12.79 -2.33 -1.51
C SER A 318 -12.39 -1.70 -0.17
N LEU A 319 -12.26 -2.54 0.85
CA LEU A 319 -11.59 -2.17 2.11
C LEU A 319 -10.12 -2.60 2.05
N THR A 320 -9.24 -1.74 2.56
CA THR A 320 -7.81 -2.04 2.70
C THR A 320 -7.28 -1.65 4.07
N SER A 321 -6.33 -2.43 4.58
CA SER A 321 -5.46 -2.12 5.71
C SER A 321 -4.33 -3.16 5.77
N LEU A 322 -3.36 -2.98 6.67
CA LEU A 322 -2.29 -3.96 6.88
C LEU A 322 -2.83 -5.29 7.44
N SER A 323 -3.92 -5.23 8.22
CA SER A 323 -4.67 -6.41 8.67
C SER A 323 -6.15 -6.06 8.78
N THR A 324 -6.90 -6.35 7.71
CA THR A 324 -8.33 -6.03 7.67
C THR A 324 -9.14 -6.88 8.64
N ALA A 325 -8.71 -8.12 8.83
CA ALA A 325 -9.31 -9.06 9.78
C ALA A 325 -9.23 -8.59 11.25
N ASP A 326 -8.28 -7.72 11.58
CA ASP A 326 -8.08 -7.21 12.95
C ASP A 326 -8.81 -5.89 13.20
N TYR A 327 -9.51 -5.33 12.19
CA TYR A 327 -10.33 -4.14 12.37
C TYR A 327 -11.53 -4.45 13.27
N THR A 328 -11.65 -3.72 14.36
CA THR A 328 -12.56 -4.05 15.46
C THR A 328 -14.03 -4.09 15.01
N CYS A 329 -14.42 -3.25 14.05
CA CYS A 329 -15.80 -3.15 13.55
C CYS A 329 -16.03 -3.85 12.20
N LEU A 330 -15.22 -4.85 11.81
CA LEU A 330 -15.26 -5.41 10.44
C LEU A 330 -16.60 -6.01 10.06
N GLU A 331 -17.14 -6.92 10.88
CA GLU A 331 -18.40 -7.60 10.55
C GLU A 331 -19.59 -6.62 10.46
N PRO A 332 -19.80 -5.70 11.42
CA PRO A 332 -20.82 -4.66 11.29
C PRO A 332 -20.65 -3.79 10.03
N LEU A 333 -19.41 -3.37 9.76
CA LEU A 333 -19.09 -2.56 8.58
C LEU A 333 -19.47 -3.26 7.28
N VAL A 334 -19.08 -4.53 7.13
CA VAL A 334 -19.38 -5.32 5.93
C VAL A 334 -20.89 -5.51 5.75
N LYS A 335 -21.65 -5.73 6.82
CA LYS A 335 -23.12 -5.85 6.76
C LYS A 335 -23.80 -4.52 6.36
N MET A 336 -23.36 -3.40 6.92
CA MET A 336 -23.84 -2.06 6.54
C MET A 336 -23.57 -1.78 5.07
N LEU A 337 -22.35 -2.05 4.60
CA LEU A 337 -21.98 -1.91 3.19
C LEU A 337 -22.80 -2.85 2.30
N GLY A 338 -22.92 -4.14 2.64
CA GLY A 338 -23.62 -5.14 1.84
C GLY A 338 -25.03 -4.69 1.45
N THR A 339 -25.78 -4.15 2.41
CA THR A 339 -27.15 -3.65 2.18
C THR A 339 -27.20 -2.48 1.19
N GLU A 340 -26.27 -1.53 1.31
CA GLU A 340 -26.24 -0.34 0.45
C GLU A 340 -25.66 -0.63 -0.95
N LEU A 341 -24.72 -1.57 -1.05
CA LEU A 341 -24.08 -1.99 -2.29
C LEU A 341 -25.00 -2.86 -3.14
N GLU A 342 -25.78 -3.77 -2.52
CA GLU A 342 -26.78 -4.60 -3.22
C GLU A 342 -27.83 -3.72 -3.93
N ARG A 343 -28.36 -2.70 -3.23
CA ARG A 343 -29.31 -1.72 -3.79
C ARG A 343 -28.76 -0.99 -5.02
N ARG A 344 -27.43 -0.85 -5.13
CA ARG A 344 -26.72 -0.10 -6.18
C ARG A 344 -26.08 -0.99 -7.25
N ASN A 345 -26.22 -2.31 -7.14
CA ASN A 345 -25.51 -3.30 -7.96
C ASN A 345 -24.00 -3.00 -8.05
N VAL A 346 -23.36 -2.87 -6.88
CA VAL A 346 -21.92 -2.60 -6.76
C VAL A 346 -21.24 -3.83 -6.16
N SER A 347 -20.13 -4.25 -6.77
CA SER A 347 -19.30 -5.34 -6.28
C SER A 347 -18.41 -4.90 -5.12
N PHE A 348 -18.12 -5.84 -4.22
CA PHE A 348 -17.32 -5.60 -3.02
C PHE A 348 -16.12 -6.55 -2.97
N SER A 349 -14.98 -6.06 -2.49
CA SER A 349 -13.79 -6.88 -2.29
C SER A 349 -13.10 -6.50 -0.99
N VAL A 350 -12.53 -7.48 -0.31
CA VAL A 350 -11.74 -7.26 0.91
C VAL A 350 -10.32 -7.72 0.65
N SER A 351 -9.36 -6.81 0.83
CA SER A 351 -7.94 -7.13 0.70
C SER A 351 -7.39 -7.68 2.03
N SER A 352 -6.28 -8.43 1.97
CA SER A 352 -5.47 -8.77 3.16
C SER A 352 -6.22 -9.48 4.31
N LEU A 353 -7.02 -10.50 3.99
CA LEU A 353 -7.65 -11.34 5.01
C LEU A 353 -6.63 -12.32 5.63
N ARG A 354 -6.36 -12.14 6.92
CA ARG A 354 -5.59 -13.09 7.72
C ARG A 354 -6.41 -14.34 8.01
N ALA A 355 -5.76 -15.51 7.98
CA ALA A 355 -6.38 -16.81 8.26
C ALA A 355 -7.28 -16.80 9.51
N SER A 356 -6.75 -16.34 10.63
CA SER A 356 -7.39 -16.45 11.95
C SER A 356 -8.64 -15.59 12.13
N GLY A 357 -8.89 -14.59 11.28
CA GLY A 357 -10.03 -13.67 11.44
C GLY A 357 -11.15 -13.85 10.41
N VAL A 358 -11.12 -14.90 9.59
CA VAL A 358 -12.19 -15.18 8.62
C VAL A 358 -13.27 -16.01 9.29
N THR A 359 -14.38 -15.35 9.65
CA THR A 359 -15.58 -16.02 10.17
C THR A 359 -16.46 -16.52 9.01
N GLU A 360 -17.33 -17.50 9.28
CA GLU A 360 -18.34 -17.95 8.33
C GLU A 360 -19.27 -16.81 7.90
N SER A 361 -19.66 -15.93 8.83
CA SER A 361 -20.52 -14.77 8.54
C SER A 361 -19.86 -13.81 7.56
N LEU A 362 -18.58 -13.48 7.78
CA LEU A 362 -17.81 -12.62 6.89
C LEU A 362 -17.62 -13.24 5.51
N ALA A 363 -17.26 -14.53 5.47
CA ALA A 363 -17.08 -15.26 4.21
C ALA A 363 -18.38 -15.28 3.39
N ARG A 364 -19.54 -15.49 4.04
CA ARG A 364 -20.86 -15.46 3.41
C ARG A 364 -21.20 -14.08 2.84
N GLU A 365 -20.94 -13.00 3.58
CA GLU A 365 -21.19 -11.64 3.09
C GLU A 365 -20.31 -11.30 1.88
N ILE A 366 -19.03 -11.67 1.91
CA ILE A 366 -18.12 -11.51 0.76
C ILE A 366 -18.56 -12.41 -0.41
N ALA A 367 -19.12 -13.59 -0.14
CA ALA A 367 -19.60 -14.51 -1.18
C ALA A 367 -20.85 -14.02 -1.92
N ARG A 368 -21.58 -13.01 -1.40
CA ARG A 368 -22.76 -12.41 -2.06
C ARG A 368 -22.42 -11.64 -3.32
N VAL A 369 -21.16 -11.24 -3.49
CA VAL A 369 -20.64 -10.54 -4.66
C VAL A 369 -19.76 -11.46 -5.51
N ARG A 370 -19.32 -11.00 -6.68
CA ARG A 370 -18.56 -11.81 -7.65
C ARG A 370 -17.31 -12.42 -7.01
N LYS A 371 -17.26 -13.75 -6.94
CA LYS A 371 -16.16 -14.52 -6.36
C LYS A 371 -14.90 -14.46 -7.24
N THR A 372 -13.87 -13.77 -6.76
CA THR A 372 -12.49 -13.86 -7.27
C THR A 372 -11.71 -14.91 -6.46
N GLY A 373 -10.43 -15.17 -6.78
CA GLY A 373 -9.61 -16.09 -5.99
C GLY A 373 -9.44 -15.64 -4.53
N PHE A 374 -9.50 -16.57 -3.58
CA PHE A 374 -9.32 -16.27 -2.16
C PHE A 374 -7.83 -16.30 -1.80
N THR A 375 -7.34 -15.26 -1.14
CA THR A 375 -5.91 -15.10 -0.83
C THR A 375 -5.67 -15.12 0.67
N ILE A 376 -4.70 -15.92 1.10
CA ILE A 376 -4.26 -16.04 2.49
C ILE A 376 -2.73 -15.90 2.55
N ALA A 377 -2.19 -15.37 3.64
CA ALA A 377 -0.75 -15.16 3.79
C ALA A 377 -0.19 -15.96 4.98
N PRO A 378 0.17 -17.24 4.78
CA PRO A 378 0.86 -18.01 5.81
C PRO A 378 2.29 -17.53 6.08
N GLU A 379 2.92 -16.89 5.10
CA GLU A 379 4.28 -16.33 5.09
C GLU A 379 5.42 -17.34 5.21
N ALA A 380 5.21 -18.46 5.92
CA ALA A 380 6.16 -19.54 6.06
C ALA A 380 5.49 -20.91 5.95
N GLY A 381 6.24 -21.90 5.42
CA GLY A 381 5.73 -23.26 5.15
C GLY A 381 5.47 -24.06 6.42
N THR A 382 6.41 -24.07 7.37
CA THR A 382 6.31 -24.84 8.61
C THR A 382 5.84 -23.99 9.78
N GLN A 383 5.36 -24.67 10.83
CA GLN A 383 4.97 -23.98 12.05
C GLN A 383 6.16 -23.32 12.76
N ARG A 384 7.30 -24.01 12.79
CA ARG A 384 8.55 -23.47 13.36
C ARG A 384 8.92 -22.14 12.71
N MET A 385 8.87 -22.05 11.38
CA MET A 385 9.22 -20.80 10.69
C MET A 385 8.19 -19.70 10.90
N ARG A 386 6.90 -20.02 11.00
CA ARG A 386 5.89 -19.05 11.43
C ARG A 386 6.18 -18.49 12.82
N ASP A 387 6.68 -19.32 13.75
CA ASP A 387 7.06 -18.89 15.10
C ASP A 387 8.33 -18.02 15.09
N VAL A 388 9.32 -18.35 14.23
CA VAL A 388 10.54 -17.55 14.01
C VAL A 388 10.19 -16.14 13.54
N ILE A 389 9.32 -16.01 12.55
CA ILE A 389 8.91 -14.71 12.00
C ILE A 389 7.85 -14.00 12.86
N ASN A 390 7.39 -14.64 13.94
CA ASN A 390 6.31 -14.19 14.82
C ASN A 390 4.96 -13.99 14.09
N LYS A 391 4.66 -14.84 13.10
CA LYS A 391 3.33 -14.92 12.51
C LYS A 391 2.47 -15.82 13.40
N ASN A 392 1.68 -15.19 14.26
CA ASN A 392 0.80 -15.86 15.23
C ASN A 392 -0.41 -16.54 14.55
N ILE A 393 -0.15 -17.51 13.67
CA ILE A 393 -1.16 -18.38 13.04
C ILE A 393 -0.63 -19.82 13.06
N THR A 394 -1.53 -20.77 13.29
CA THR A 394 -1.22 -22.19 13.25
C THR A 394 -1.48 -22.78 11.85
N GLU A 395 -0.96 -23.97 11.57
CA GLU A 395 -1.37 -24.71 10.38
C GLU A 395 -2.88 -24.98 10.39
N GLN A 396 -3.45 -25.30 11.57
CA GLN A 396 -4.87 -25.57 11.71
C GLN A 396 -5.73 -24.34 11.38
N ASP A 397 -5.28 -23.14 11.77
CA ASP A 397 -5.96 -21.89 11.41
C ASP A 397 -6.03 -21.74 9.89
N VAL A 398 -4.90 -21.94 9.19
CA VAL A 398 -4.86 -21.88 7.71
C VAL A 398 -5.82 -22.89 7.10
N MET A 399 -5.82 -24.13 7.59
CA MET A 399 -6.70 -25.19 7.08
C MET A 399 -8.18 -24.87 7.33
N ASN A 400 -8.52 -24.31 8.49
CA ASN A 400 -9.89 -23.90 8.84
C ASN A 400 -10.37 -22.76 7.93
N SER A 401 -9.57 -21.72 7.72
CA SER A 401 -9.95 -20.60 6.84
C SER A 401 -10.17 -21.07 5.40
N CYS A 402 -9.29 -21.95 4.90
CA CYS A 402 -9.48 -22.54 3.57
C CYS A 402 -10.75 -23.39 3.52
N SER A 403 -11.07 -24.15 4.58
CA SER A 403 -12.31 -24.93 4.68
C SER A 403 -13.55 -24.04 4.53
N VAL A 404 -13.62 -22.96 5.32
CA VAL A 404 -14.72 -21.98 5.27
C VAL A 404 -14.85 -21.37 3.87
N ALA A 405 -13.74 -20.98 3.26
CA ALA A 405 -13.78 -20.43 1.91
C ALA A 405 -14.22 -21.49 0.86
N PHE A 406 -13.84 -22.75 0.99
CA PHE A 406 -14.32 -23.79 0.08
C PHE A 406 -15.83 -24.08 0.27
N GLU A 407 -16.33 -24.05 1.51
CA GLU A 407 -17.76 -24.20 1.84
C GLU A 407 -18.62 -23.12 1.17
N GLU A 408 -18.12 -21.89 1.18
CA GLU A 408 -18.76 -20.74 0.52
C GLU A 408 -18.51 -20.72 -1.00
N GLY A 409 -17.87 -21.75 -1.56
CA GLY A 409 -17.81 -22.01 -3.00
C GLY A 409 -16.62 -21.40 -3.75
N TRP A 410 -15.59 -20.93 -3.05
CA TRP A 410 -14.32 -20.61 -3.69
C TRP A 410 -13.65 -21.88 -4.25
N SER A 411 -12.99 -21.76 -5.39
CA SER A 411 -12.28 -22.89 -6.02
C SER A 411 -10.83 -22.57 -6.41
N ALA A 412 -10.40 -21.33 -6.23
CA ALA A 412 -9.03 -20.88 -6.45
C ALA A 412 -8.49 -20.25 -5.16
N MET A 413 -7.45 -20.87 -4.59
CA MET A 413 -6.74 -20.40 -3.41
C MET A 413 -5.36 -19.88 -3.80
N LYS A 414 -4.98 -18.71 -3.30
CA LYS A 414 -3.64 -18.13 -3.43
C LYS A 414 -3.01 -17.99 -2.05
N MET A 415 -1.77 -18.44 -1.90
CA MET A 415 -1.01 -18.36 -0.66
C MET A 415 0.30 -17.61 -0.88
N TYR A 416 0.62 -16.67 0.02
CA TYR A 416 1.90 -15.94 0.02
C TYR A 416 2.88 -16.52 1.05
N PHE A 417 4.13 -16.64 0.62
CA PHE A 417 5.25 -17.15 1.39
C PHE A 417 6.51 -16.34 1.11
N MET A 418 7.49 -16.45 2.00
CA MET A 418 8.86 -15.99 1.81
C MET A 418 9.82 -17.18 1.87
N ILE A 419 10.96 -17.05 1.19
CA ILE A 419 12.15 -17.91 1.32
C ILE A 419 13.37 -17.03 1.57
N GLY A 420 14.39 -17.56 2.24
CA GLY A 420 15.56 -16.78 2.63
C GLY A 420 15.50 -16.24 4.06
N LEU A 421 14.57 -16.73 4.87
CA LEU A 421 14.35 -16.27 6.25
C LEU A 421 15.49 -16.74 7.18
N PRO A 422 15.78 -16.00 8.28
CA PRO A 422 16.79 -16.42 9.24
C PRO A 422 16.43 -17.78 9.87
N THR A 423 17.43 -18.66 10.01
CA THR A 423 17.29 -20.06 10.50
C THR A 423 16.49 -21.00 9.59
N GLU A 424 16.11 -20.59 8.38
CA GLU A 424 15.35 -21.43 7.45
C GLU A 424 16.15 -22.65 6.95
N THR A 425 15.51 -23.82 6.94
CA THR A 425 16.08 -25.06 6.42
C THR A 425 15.34 -25.52 5.15
N ASP A 426 15.92 -26.49 4.42
CA ASP A 426 15.27 -27.08 3.24
C ASP A 426 13.94 -27.77 3.57
N GLU A 427 13.76 -28.28 4.80
CA GLU A 427 12.50 -28.84 5.28
C GLU A 427 11.42 -27.75 5.36
N ASP A 428 11.79 -26.54 5.79
CA ASP A 428 10.85 -25.43 5.89
C ASP A 428 10.40 -24.92 4.53
N VAL A 429 11.34 -24.84 3.59
CA VAL A 429 11.05 -24.49 2.19
C VAL A 429 10.17 -25.56 1.55
N SER A 430 10.47 -26.85 1.76
CA SER A 430 9.61 -27.94 1.28
C SER A 430 8.21 -27.90 1.91
N GLY A 431 8.13 -27.45 3.18
CA GLY A 431 6.89 -27.24 3.91
C GLY A 431 5.90 -26.28 3.22
N ILE A 432 6.39 -25.35 2.39
CA ILE A 432 5.52 -24.47 1.56
C ILE A 432 4.69 -25.32 0.59
N ALA A 433 5.35 -26.21 -0.15
CA ALA A 433 4.69 -27.07 -1.12
C ALA A 433 3.80 -28.12 -0.42
N GLU A 434 4.22 -28.64 0.74
CA GLU A 434 3.41 -29.57 1.54
C GLU A 434 2.12 -28.91 2.06
N LEU A 435 2.19 -27.68 2.57
CA LEU A 435 1.00 -26.94 2.99
C LEU A 435 0.06 -26.68 1.81
N GLY A 436 0.60 -26.24 0.66
CA GLY A 436 -0.20 -26.04 -0.55
C GLY A 436 -0.88 -27.32 -1.03
N LYS A 437 -0.20 -28.47 -0.92
CA LYS A 437 -0.76 -29.79 -1.21
C LYS A 437 -1.91 -30.12 -0.27
N LYS A 438 -1.74 -29.94 1.05
CA LYS A 438 -2.81 -30.17 2.05
C LYS A 438 -4.05 -29.33 1.76
N VAL A 439 -3.89 -28.04 1.48
CA VAL A 439 -5.01 -27.12 1.13
C VAL A 439 -5.72 -27.59 -0.14
N ARG A 440 -4.97 -27.97 -1.17
CA ARG A 440 -5.54 -28.48 -2.43
C ARG A 440 -6.31 -29.78 -2.21
N GLU A 441 -5.76 -30.71 -1.43
CA GLU A 441 -6.42 -31.99 -1.10
C GLU A 441 -7.68 -31.79 -0.27
N LEU A 442 -7.66 -30.86 0.71
CA LEU A 442 -8.86 -30.46 1.47
C LEU A 442 -9.97 -30.01 0.52
N GLY A 443 -9.68 -29.04 -0.35
CA GLY A 443 -10.62 -28.50 -1.32
C GLY A 443 -11.17 -29.57 -2.28
N LYS A 444 -10.26 -30.41 -2.82
CA LYS A 444 -10.59 -31.44 -3.80
C LYS A 444 -11.44 -32.58 -3.22
N ASN A 445 -11.12 -33.02 -2.01
CA ASN A 445 -11.74 -34.21 -1.43
C ASN A 445 -13.11 -33.91 -0.81
N LYS A 446 -13.29 -32.71 -0.24
CA LYS A 446 -14.53 -32.35 0.47
C LYS A 446 -15.50 -31.50 -0.35
N TYR A 447 -15.02 -30.67 -1.29
CA TYR A 447 -15.83 -29.61 -1.88
C TYR A 447 -15.90 -29.65 -3.41
N ASN A 448 -14.79 -29.39 -4.10
CA ASN A 448 -14.78 -29.25 -5.57
C ASN A 448 -13.57 -29.92 -6.20
N LYS A 449 -13.79 -30.83 -7.16
CA LYS A 449 -12.72 -31.57 -7.85
C LYS A 449 -11.76 -30.67 -8.65
N ASN A 450 -12.18 -29.46 -9.00
CA ASN A 450 -11.42 -28.50 -9.81
C ASN A 450 -10.70 -27.42 -9.00
N VAL A 451 -10.41 -27.67 -7.71
CA VAL A 451 -9.68 -26.73 -6.87
C VAL A 451 -8.26 -26.47 -7.40
N LYS A 452 -7.92 -25.18 -7.49
CA LYS A 452 -6.58 -24.68 -7.81
C LYS A 452 -5.95 -24.07 -6.56
N ALA A 453 -4.68 -24.38 -6.33
CA ALA A 453 -3.88 -23.77 -5.27
C ALA A 453 -2.62 -23.19 -5.89
N THR A 454 -2.43 -21.89 -5.71
CA THR A 454 -1.23 -21.14 -6.12
C THR A 454 -0.43 -20.80 -4.86
N CYS A 455 0.85 -21.16 -4.82
CA CYS A 455 1.78 -20.70 -3.79
C CYS A 455 2.78 -19.73 -4.42
N SER A 456 2.87 -18.53 -3.88
CA SER A 456 3.77 -17.48 -4.35
C SER A 456 4.84 -17.22 -3.29
N ALA A 457 6.09 -17.53 -3.61
CA ALA A 457 7.23 -17.37 -2.71
C ALA A 457 8.12 -16.20 -3.14
N SER A 458 8.23 -15.17 -2.30
CA SER A 458 9.17 -14.06 -2.47
C SER A 458 10.51 -14.34 -1.80
N TYR A 459 11.56 -13.68 -2.29
CA TYR A 459 12.88 -13.69 -1.65
C TYR A 459 12.86 -12.64 -0.53
N PHE A 460 13.08 -13.08 0.71
CA PHE A 460 13.05 -12.22 1.87
C PHE A 460 14.15 -11.15 1.82
N VAL A 461 13.73 -9.90 1.98
CA VAL A 461 14.58 -8.72 2.10
C VAL A 461 14.55 -8.23 3.55
N PRO A 462 15.69 -8.21 4.28
CA PRO A 462 15.75 -7.61 5.62
C PRO A 462 15.51 -6.11 5.53
N LYS A 463 14.36 -5.63 6.01
CA LYS A 463 14.00 -4.21 5.97
C LYS A 463 14.51 -3.46 7.21
N PRO A 464 14.97 -2.21 7.05
CA PRO A 464 15.22 -1.27 8.14
C PRO A 464 14.04 -1.14 9.11
N HIS A 465 14.34 -0.84 10.38
CA HIS A 465 13.35 -0.69 11.45
C HIS A 465 12.51 -1.95 11.70
N THR A 466 13.05 -3.13 11.42
CA THR A 466 12.44 -4.41 11.77
C THR A 466 13.31 -5.18 12.75
N PRO A 467 12.74 -6.10 13.53
CA PRO A 467 13.55 -7.06 14.28
C PRO A 467 14.54 -7.85 13.42
N PHE A 468 14.26 -8.08 12.14
CA PHE A 468 15.19 -8.78 11.24
C PHE A 468 16.18 -7.87 10.51
N GLN A 469 16.24 -6.57 10.82
CA GLN A 469 17.18 -5.66 10.16
C GLN A 469 18.67 -6.05 10.28
N TRP A 470 19.04 -6.84 11.30
CA TRP A 470 20.41 -7.30 11.51
C TRP A 470 20.77 -8.56 10.74
N CYS A 471 19.81 -9.36 10.26
CA CYS A 471 20.18 -10.62 9.61
C CYS A 471 20.80 -10.37 8.24
N LYS A 472 21.65 -11.31 7.82
CA LYS A 472 22.09 -11.36 6.43
C LYS A 472 20.90 -11.55 5.49
N GLN A 473 20.98 -10.96 4.32
CA GLN A 473 20.15 -11.39 3.21
C GLN A 473 20.79 -12.64 2.59
N GLU A 474 20.02 -13.71 2.42
CA GLU A 474 20.58 -14.99 1.95
C GLU A 474 21.10 -14.89 0.52
N ASP A 475 22.21 -15.54 0.20
CA ASP A 475 22.82 -15.49 -1.14
C ASP A 475 21.89 -15.91 -2.29
N ILE A 476 22.08 -15.27 -3.45
CA ILE A 476 21.23 -15.44 -4.64
C ILE A 476 21.27 -16.86 -5.20
N ASP A 477 22.40 -17.57 -5.16
CA ASP A 477 22.51 -18.93 -5.68
C ASP A 477 21.76 -19.92 -4.78
N SER A 478 21.82 -19.72 -3.46
CA SER A 478 21.00 -20.49 -2.51
C SER A 478 19.50 -20.26 -2.76
N ILE A 479 19.08 -19.01 -2.99
CA ILE A 479 17.69 -18.68 -3.31
C ILE A 479 17.25 -19.33 -4.62
N LYS A 480 18.05 -19.24 -5.68
CA LYS A 480 17.75 -19.90 -6.96
C LYS A 480 17.63 -21.42 -6.80
N ARG A 481 18.43 -22.04 -5.93
CA ARG A 481 18.31 -23.47 -5.58
C ARG A 481 16.97 -23.77 -4.90
N LYS A 482 16.59 -22.98 -3.88
CA LYS A 482 15.29 -23.11 -3.18
C LYS A 482 14.11 -22.91 -4.15
N GLN A 483 14.18 -21.94 -5.05
CA GLN A 483 13.16 -21.72 -6.09
C GLN A 483 13.04 -22.90 -7.06
N ARG A 484 14.15 -23.54 -7.46
CA ARG A 484 14.11 -24.77 -8.28
C ARG A 484 13.43 -25.91 -7.53
N MET A 485 13.78 -26.12 -6.26
CA MET A 485 13.14 -27.12 -5.41
C MET A 485 11.63 -26.92 -5.32
N LEU A 486 11.17 -25.68 -5.07
CA LEU A 486 9.75 -25.34 -5.05
C LEU A 486 9.05 -25.62 -6.38
N LYS A 487 9.67 -25.28 -7.52
CA LYS A 487 9.11 -25.58 -8.86
C LYS A 487 8.96 -27.08 -9.10
N GLU A 488 9.93 -27.89 -8.67
CA GLU A 488 9.89 -29.35 -8.80
C GLU A 488 8.78 -29.97 -7.93
N LEU A 489 8.70 -29.56 -6.66
CA LEU A 489 7.63 -29.98 -5.75
C LEU A 489 6.25 -29.52 -6.24
N GLY A 490 6.16 -28.30 -6.78
CA GLY A 490 4.94 -27.76 -7.39
C GLY A 490 4.40 -28.64 -8.51
N ARG A 491 5.27 -29.07 -9.44
CA ARG A 491 4.91 -30.02 -10.50
C ARG A 491 4.42 -31.34 -9.94
N ARG A 492 5.11 -31.89 -8.93
CA ARG A 492 4.75 -33.16 -8.27
C ARG A 492 3.38 -33.07 -7.59
N TYR A 493 3.09 -31.98 -6.89
CA TYR A 493 1.87 -31.77 -6.12
C TYR A 493 0.74 -31.09 -6.91
N ARG A 494 0.98 -30.79 -8.19
CA ARG A 494 0.08 -30.08 -9.11
C ARG A 494 -0.39 -28.74 -8.50
N LEU A 495 0.58 -27.98 -8.00
CA LEU A 495 0.41 -26.62 -7.50
C LEU A 495 0.95 -25.63 -8.53
N ASP A 496 0.33 -24.45 -8.60
CA ASP A 496 0.89 -23.32 -9.33
C ASP A 496 1.91 -22.60 -8.44
N MET A 497 3.20 -22.77 -8.73
CA MET A 497 4.28 -22.17 -7.94
C MET A 497 4.80 -20.91 -8.64
N LYS A 498 4.59 -19.77 -8.00
CA LYS A 498 5.13 -18.48 -8.44
C LYS A 498 6.32 -18.10 -7.57
N VAL A 499 7.37 -17.60 -8.18
CA VAL A 499 8.58 -17.12 -7.49
C VAL A 499 8.96 -15.76 -8.03
N HIS A 500 9.46 -14.88 -7.15
CA HIS A 500 9.98 -13.58 -7.55
C HIS A 500 11.32 -13.67 -8.29
N HIS A 501 11.63 -12.65 -9.08
CA HIS A 501 12.93 -12.48 -9.72
C HIS A 501 13.99 -12.16 -8.65
N ALA A 502 14.96 -13.07 -8.46
CA ALA A 502 15.85 -13.03 -7.30
C ALA A 502 16.80 -11.82 -7.33
N GLU A 503 17.25 -11.45 -8.53
CA GLU A 503 18.13 -10.32 -8.80
C GLU A 503 17.48 -8.98 -8.42
N THR A 504 16.18 -8.82 -8.68
CA THR A 504 15.44 -7.61 -8.28
C THR A 504 15.38 -7.47 -6.78
N SER A 505 15.07 -8.56 -6.06
CA SER A 505 15.05 -8.56 -4.58
C SER A 505 16.44 -8.41 -3.96
N LEU A 506 17.50 -8.88 -4.63
CA LEU A 506 18.88 -8.63 -4.19
C LEU A 506 19.20 -7.13 -4.23
N LEU A 507 18.90 -6.47 -5.35
CA LEU A 507 19.11 -5.02 -5.49
C LEU A 507 18.22 -4.23 -4.51
N GLU A 508 16.95 -4.61 -4.37
CA GLU A 508 16.06 -4.03 -3.37
C GLU A 508 16.66 -4.10 -1.97
N GLY A 509 17.27 -5.23 -1.62
CA GLY A 509 17.98 -5.42 -0.37
C GLY A 509 19.14 -4.48 -0.16
N ILE A 510 19.98 -4.33 -1.18
CA ILE A 510 21.14 -3.42 -1.16
C ILE A 510 20.66 -1.97 -0.97
N ILE A 511 19.67 -1.53 -1.74
CA ILE A 511 19.15 -0.17 -1.67
C ILE A 511 18.42 0.07 -0.33
N SER A 512 17.55 -0.84 0.10
CA SER A 512 16.78 -0.69 1.34
C SER A 512 17.68 -0.57 2.56
N ARG A 513 18.78 -1.34 2.63
CA ARG A 513 19.79 -1.28 3.69
C ARG A 513 20.95 -0.32 3.37
N GLY A 514 20.77 0.53 2.38
CA GLY A 514 21.81 1.38 1.82
C GLY A 514 22.17 2.58 2.68
N ASP A 515 23.37 3.12 2.41
CA ASP A 515 23.88 4.36 2.97
C ASP A 515 24.01 5.42 1.87
N ARG A 516 24.52 6.61 2.24
CA ARG A 516 24.62 7.76 1.31
C ARG A 516 25.52 7.49 0.09
N ASN A 517 26.43 6.52 0.16
CA ASN A 517 27.28 6.17 -0.98
C ASN A 517 26.47 5.64 -2.18
N LEU A 518 25.30 5.06 -1.94
CA LEU A 518 24.45 4.55 -3.02
C LEU A 518 23.86 5.64 -3.91
N CYS A 519 23.86 6.91 -3.50
CA CYS A 519 23.43 8.03 -4.35
C CYS A 519 24.21 8.01 -5.69
N LYS A 520 25.53 7.83 -5.64
CA LYS A 520 26.39 7.78 -6.83
C LYS A 520 26.08 6.57 -7.72
N VAL A 521 25.77 5.43 -7.13
CA VAL A 521 25.43 4.21 -7.86
C VAL A 521 24.08 4.35 -8.56
N ILE A 522 23.08 4.92 -7.89
CA ILE A 522 21.74 5.17 -8.45
C ILE A 522 21.85 6.17 -9.61
N GLU A 523 22.60 7.27 -9.43
CA GLU A 523 22.88 8.23 -10.50
C GLU A 523 23.60 7.55 -11.66
N ARG A 524 24.63 6.73 -11.40
CA ARG A 524 25.34 5.98 -12.44
C ARG A 524 24.42 5.04 -13.21
N ALA A 525 23.64 4.21 -12.52
CA ALA A 525 22.70 3.30 -13.15
C ALA A 525 21.68 4.06 -14.01
N TRP A 526 21.18 5.19 -13.51
CA TRP A 526 20.30 6.09 -14.26
C TRP A 526 20.99 6.66 -15.52
N THR A 527 22.24 7.11 -15.46
CA THR A 527 22.97 7.57 -16.66
C THR A 527 23.20 6.46 -17.69
N MET A 528 23.26 5.20 -17.25
CA MET A 528 23.37 4.01 -18.12
C MET A 528 22.00 3.56 -18.69
N GLY A 529 20.93 4.30 -18.38
CA GLY A 529 19.58 4.09 -18.90
C GLY A 529 18.68 3.18 -18.07
N CYS A 530 19.01 2.87 -16.81
CA CYS A 530 18.09 2.15 -15.93
C CYS A 530 16.88 3.02 -15.59
N ARG A 531 15.67 2.50 -15.83
CA ARG A 531 14.37 3.13 -15.60
C ARG A 531 13.39 2.03 -15.23
N PHE A 532 12.36 2.35 -14.45
CA PHE A 532 11.29 1.41 -14.12
C PHE A 532 11.81 0.06 -13.61
N ASP A 533 12.82 0.08 -12.72
CA ASP A 533 13.53 -1.12 -12.26
C ASP A 533 12.63 -2.12 -11.49
N GLY A 534 11.44 -1.70 -11.06
CA GLY A 534 10.40 -2.57 -10.52
C GLY A 534 9.65 -3.42 -11.55
N TRP A 535 9.76 -3.07 -12.85
CA TRP A 535 9.12 -3.78 -13.95
C TRP A 535 10.10 -4.78 -14.57
N SER A 536 9.73 -6.06 -14.59
CA SER A 536 10.61 -7.15 -15.04
C SER A 536 11.18 -6.94 -16.44
N ASP A 537 10.41 -6.28 -17.31
CA ASP A 537 10.76 -6.10 -18.72
C ASP A 537 11.71 -4.91 -18.95
N HIS A 538 11.95 -4.10 -17.90
CA HIS A 538 12.88 -2.97 -17.91
C HIS A 538 14.08 -3.17 -16.99
N PHE A 539 13.97 -4.07 -16.01
CA PHE A 539 15.03 -4.31 -15.04
C PHE A 539 16.28 -4.93 -15.68
N ASP A 540 17.42 -4.23 -15.58
CA ASP A 540 18.71 -4.70 -16.09
C ASP A 540 19.72 -4.85 -14.94
N PHE A 541 19.80 -6.05 -14.39
CA PHE A 541 20.71 -6.36 -13.29
C PHE A 541 22.20 -6.16 -13.65
N GLN A 542 22.59 -6.40 -14.91
CA GLN A 542 23.99 -6.27 -15.32
C GLN A 542 24.43 -4.80 -15.31
N LYS A 543 23.56 -3.88 -15.75
CA LYS A 543 23.84 -2.44 -15.64
C LYS A 543 24.00 -1.99 -14.21
N TRP A 544 23.18 -2.49 -13.28
CA TRP A 544 23.34 -2.18 -11.86
C TRP A 544 24.67 -2.68 -11.31
N MET A 545 25.04 -3.93 -11.57
CA MET A 545 26.33 -4.47 -11.14
C MET A 545 27.52 -3.71 -11.73
N GLU A 546 27.41 -3.29 -12.99
CA GLU A 546 28.41 -2.44 -13.63
C GLU A 546 28.46 -1.03 -13.01
N ALA A 547 27.32 -0.45 -12.62
CA ALA A 547 27.27 0.82 -11.91
C ALA A 547 27.99 0.74 -10.55
N PHE A 548 27.77 -0.32 -9.77
CA PHE A 548 28.53 -0.59 -8.54
C PHE A 548 30.04 -0.67 -8.82
N ARG A 549 30.44 -1.40 -9.87
CA ARG A 549 31.84 -1.56 -10.27
C ARG A 549 32.49 -0.23 -10.65
N LEU A 550 31.81 0.60 -11.44
CA LEU A 550 32.31 1.90 -11.91
C LEU A 550 32.47 2.91 -10.78
N GLU A 551 31.54 2.91 -9.81
CA GLU A 551 31.63 3.78 -8.63
C GLU A 551 32.52 3.19 -7.52
N GLY A 552 33.08 1.99 -7.71
CA GLY A 552 33.96 1.34 -6.74
C GLY A 552 33.28 0.92 -5.44
N ILE A 553 31.96 0.70 -5.47
CA ILE A 553 31.15 0.34 -4.30
C ILE A 553 30.99 -1.17 -4.23
N ASN A 554 31.43 -1.77 -3.12
CA ASN A 554 31.22 -3.20 -2.85
C ASN A 554 29.80 -3.44 -2.31
N ILE A 555 29.10 -4.44 -2.84
CA ILE A 555 27.74 -4.79 -2.41
C ILE A 555 27.69 -5.59 -1.10
N GLU A 556 28.77 -6.28 -0.75
CA GLU A 556 28.80 -7.22 0.38
C GLU A 556 28.40 -6.58 1.73
N PRO A 557 28.87 -5.36 2.08
CA PRO A 557 28.48 -4.70 3.32
C PRO A 557 26.96 -4.48 3.47
N TYR A 558 26.23 -4.39 2.37
CA TYR A 558 24.77 -4.19 2.35
C TYR A 558 23.99 -5.50 2.45
N LEU A 559 24.64 -6.66 2.32
CA LEU A 559 23.98 -7.98 2.33
C LEU A 559 24.35 -8.82 3.56
N GLN A 560 25.48 -8.53 4.20
CA GLN A 560 25.98 -9.26 5.36
C GLN A 560 25.09 -9.16 6.61
N GLU A 561 25.36 -9.98 7.61
CA GLU A 561 24.78 -9.85 8.94
C GLU A 561 25.41 -8.66 9.67
N PHE A 562 24.60 -7.81 10.28
CA PHE A 562 25.09 -6.70 11.10
C PHE A 562 25.27 -7.17 12.56
N PRO A 563 26.39 -6.82 13.21
CA PRO A 563 26.51 -7.01 14.65
C PRO A 563 25.41 -6.22 15.37
N ILE A 564 24.75 -6.85 16.35
CA ILE A 564 23.69 -6.18 17.11
C ILE A 564 24.28 -5.16 18.08
N ARG A 565 25.44 -5.48 18.68
CA ARG A 565 26.13 -4.66 19.68
C ARG A 565 27.54 -4.34 19.23
N GLU A 566 28.04 -3.18 19.64
CA GLU A 566 29.39 -2.70 19.28
C GLU A 566 30.48 -3.69 19.70
N PHE A 567 30.29 -4.35 20.84
CA PHE A 567 31.16 -5.39 21.36
C PHE A 567 30.32 -6.53 21.94
N ASP A 568 30.85 -7.75 21.92
CA ASP A 568 30.18 -8.94 22.47
C ASP A 568 30.24 -8.98 24.00
N LYS A 569 29.54 -8.02 24.64
CA LYS A 569 29.38 -7.90 26.08
C LYS A 569 27.94 -7.55 26.45
N PRO A 570 27.37 -8.15 27.51
CA PRO A 570 26.06 -7.75 28.02
C PRO A 570 26.04 -6.25 28.38
N GLY A 571 25.03 -5.53 27.89
CA GLY A 571 24.87 -4.09 28.15
C GLY A 571 25.63 -3.16 27.20
N ALA A 572 26.44 -3.67 26.27
CA ALA A 572 27.08 -2.82 25.26
C ALA A 572 26.03 -2.12 24.37
N PRO A 573 26.30 -0.88 23.89
CA PRO A 573 25.39 -0.15 23.00
C PRO A 573 25.06 -0.95 21.73
N LEU A 574 23.90 -0.65 21.14
CA LEU A 574 23.50 -1.21 19.86
C LEU A 574 24.27 -0.54 18.72
N VAL A 575 24.77 -1.33 17.78
CA VAL A 575 25.50 -0.80 16.60
C VAL A 575 24.60 0.14 15.83
N GLN A 576 25.09 1.35 15.59
CA GLN A 576 24.40 2.35 14.78
C GLN A 576 24.36 1.90 13.31
N LEU A 577 23.18 1.94 12.72
CA LEU A 577 22.89 1.60 11.34
C LEU A 577 22.61 2.86 10.50
N PRO A 578 22.72 2.81 9.16
CA PRO A 578 22.56 3.99 8.31
C PRO A 578 21.24 4.77 8.53
N TRP A 579 20.16 4.07 8.90
CA TRP A 579 18.82 4.62 9.11
C TRP A 579 18.48 4.95 10.58
N ASP A 580 19.38 4.74 11.53
CA ASP A 580 19.09 4.91 12.97
C ASP A 580 18.92 6.38 13.39
N HIS A 581 19.22 7.33 12.51
CA HIS A 581 18.93 8.76 12.72
C HIS A 581 17.43 9.08 12.65
N ILE A 582 16.59 8.14 12.19
CA ILE A 582 15.14 8.29 12.14
C ILE A 582 14.50 7.57 13.33
N ASP A 583 13.79 8.32 14.18
CA ASP A 583 13.03 7.78 15.30
C ASP A 583 11.61 7.39 14.86
N THR A 584 11.41 6.08 14.74
CA THR A 584 10.10 5.47 14.46
C THR A 584 9.21 5.35 15.70
N LEU A 585 9.61 5.90 16.85
CA LEU A 585 8.99 5.76 18.18
C LEU A 585 9.09 4.33 18.75
N VAL A 586 9.53 3.35 17.97
CA VAL A 586 9.81 1.99 18.43
C VAL A 586 11.29 1.91 18.81
N LYS A 587 11.54 1.51 20.06
CA LYS A 587 12.89 1.43 20.61
C LYS A 587 13.74 0.39 19.88
N ARG A 588 14.99 0.75 19.57
CA ARG A 588 15.96 -0.16 18.94
C ARG A 588 16.20 -1.41 19.78
N GLU A 589 16.18 -1.29 21.11
CA GLU A 589 16.31 -2.40 22.05
C GLU A 589 15.13 -3.38 21.96
N PHE A 590 13.93 -2.89 21.65
CA PHE A 590 12.78 -3.76 21.43
C PHE A 590 13.00 -4.63 20.20
N ASN A 591 13.42 -4.04 19.07
CA ASN A 591 13.75 -4.78 17.86
C ASN A 591 14.85 -5.82 18.12
N ALA A 592 15.90 -5.47 18.87
CA ALA A 592 16.99 -6.38 19.21
C ALA A 592 16.51 -7.56 20.07
N ARG A 593 15.62 -7.32 21.04
CA ARG A 593 15.01 -8.40 21.83
C ARG A 593 14.17 -9.33 20.96
N GLU A 594 13.39 -8.77 20.04
CA GLU A 594 12.57 -9.58 19.13
C GLU A 594 13.40 -10.38 18.14
N TYR A 595 14.52 -9.84 17.66
CA TYR A 595 15.50 -10.61 16.88
C TYR A 595 15.94 -11.86 17.64
N MET A 596 16.41 -11.68 18.88
CA MET A 596 16.91 -12.78 19.71
C MET A 596 15.84 -13.82 20.03
N LYS A 597 14.57 -13.41 20.15
CA LYS A 597 13.44 -14.35 20.27
C LYS A 597 13.20 -15.09 18.96
N GLY A 598 13.25 -14.40 17.82
CA GLY A 598 13.09 -14.99 16.48
C GLY A 598 14.12 -16.07 16.19
N ILE A 599 15.40 -15.80 16.44
CA ILE A 599 16.48 -16.79 16.29
C ILE A 599 16.27 -18.04 17.17
N LYS A 600 15.56 -17.89 18.30
CA LYS A 600 15.21 -18.99 19.21
C LYS A 600 13.81 -19.58 18.97
N ALA A 601 13.15 -19.21 17.87
CA ALA A 601 11.76 -19.58 17.55
C ALA A 601 10.77 -19.32 18.70
N LYS A 602 11.02 -18.28 19.51
CA LYS A 602 10.12 -17.89 20.61
C LYS A 602 9.06 -16.94 20.08
N ILE A 603 7.80 -17.29 20.31
CA ILE A 603 6.67 -16.44 19.95
C ILE A 603 6.59 -15.20 20.84
N SER A 604 5.80 -14.23 20.40
CA SER A 604 5.45 -13.07 21.20
C SER A 604 4.03 -12.62 20.89
N PRO A 605 3.27 -12.25 21.94
CA PRO A 605 1.85 -11.96 21.80
C PRO A 605 1.61 -10.68 20.98
N PRO A 606 0.42 -10.54 20.37
CA PRO A 606 -0.01 -9.28 19.78
C PRO A 606 -0.29 -8.22 20.87
N CYS A 607 -0.35 -6.96 20.44
CA CYS A 607 -0.55 -5.78 21.28
C CYS A 607 -1.98 -5.24 21.12
N GLU A 608 -2.47 -4.43 22.05
CA GLU A 608 -3.68 -3.57 21.94
C GLU A 608 -5.03 -4.26 21.67
N LEU A 609 -5.04 -5.57 21.39
CA LEU A 609 -6.25 -6.38 21.31
C LEU A 609 -6.31 -7.40 22.44
N PRO A 610 -7.52 -7.81 22.86
CA PRO A 610 -7.73 -9.01 23.64
C PRO A 610 -7.07 -10.22 22.98
N VAL A 611 -6.47 -11.07 23.80
CA VAL A 611 -5.71 -12.23 23.33
C VAL A 611 -6.34 -13.51 23.85
N LYS A 612 -6.71 -14.40 22.93
CA LYS A 612 -7.13 -15.77 23.27
C LYS A 612 -5.93 -16.69 23.15
N ILE A 613 -5.83 -17.64 24.08
CA ILE A 613 -4.89 -18.75 23.95
C ILE A 613 -5.56 -19.82 23.09
N ILE A 614 -5.12 -19.98 21.85
CA ILE A 614 -5.51 -21.10 20.97
C ILE A 614 -4.31 -22.03 20.85
N ASP A 615 -4.47 -23.29 21.23
CA ASP A 615 -3.41 -24.31 21.22
C ASP A 615 -2.10 -23.85 21.89
N GLY A 616 -2.22 -23.19 23.05
CA GLY A 616 -1.09 -22.69 23.83
C GLY A 616 -0.48 -21.39 23.31
N ARG A 617 -1.11 -20.71 22.33
CA ARG A 617 -0.57 -19.52 21.67
C ARG A 617 -1.46 -18.29 21.83
N PRO A 618 -0.86 -17.14 22.19
CA PRO A 618 -1.58 -15.87 22.23
C PRO A 618 -1.88 -15.38 20.81
N THR A 619 -3.15 -15.46 20.42
CA THR A 619 -3.65 -14.99 19.13
C THR A 619 -4.60 -13.81 19.35
N ALA A 620 -4.38 -12.72 18.61
CA ALA A 620 -5.32 -11.60 18.55
C ALA A 620 -6.56 -12.09 17.81
N ILE A 621 -7.72 -11.83 18.39
CA ILE A 621 -8.99 -12.18 17.78
C ILE A 621 -9.84 -10.92 17.78
N ALA A 622 -10.13 -10.39 16.59
CA ALA A 622 -11.31 -9.56 16.41
C ALA A 622 -12.51 -10.42 16.82
N PRO A 623 -13.24 -10.09 17.90
CA PRO A 623 -14.22 -11.00 18.46
C PRO A 623 -15.31 -11.27 17.43
N SER A 624 -15.74 -12.53 17.28
CA SER A 624 -17.01 -12.79 16.62
C SER A 624 -18.14 -12.14 17.41
N HIS A 625 -19.26 -11.87 16.75
CA HIS A 625 -20.43 -11.28 17.41
C HIS A 625 -20.84 -12.04 18.70
N GLU A 626 -20.73 -13.36 18.71
CA GLU A 626 -21.08 -14.22 19.85
C GLU A 626 -20.04 -14.18 20.99
N GLU A 627 -18.78 -13.96 20.66
CA GLU A 627 -17.67 -13.93 21.64
C GLU A 627 -17.36 -12.50 22.13
N PHE A 628 -17.91 -11.46 21.50
CA PHE A 628 -17.51 -10.06 21.71
C PHE A 628 -17.61 -9.61 23.16
N ALA A 629 -18.75 -9.81 23.83
CA ALA A 629 -18.91 -9.41 25.23
C ALA A 629 -17.86 -10.03 26.15
N ARG A 630 -17.51 -11.31 25.92
CA ARG A 630 -16.51 -12.03 26.70
C ARG A 630 -15.09 -11.53 26.39
N VAL A 631 -14.77 -11.30 25.12
CA VAL A 631 -13.43 -10.91 24.66
C VAL A 631 -13.14 -9.46 25.00
N ALA A 632 -14.11 -8.55 24.86
CA ALA A 632 -13.98 -7.14 25.23
C ALA A 632 -13.71 -6.92 26.73
N ALA A 633 -14.12 -7.86 27.59
CA ALA A 633 -13.87 -7.83 29.03
C ALA A 633 -12.44 -8.26 29.42
N GLN A 634 -11.64 -8.79 28.50
CA GLN A 634 -10.28 -9.27 28.81
C GLN A 634 -9.28 -8.10 28.95
N PRO A 635 -8.17 -8.30 29.67
CA PRO A 635 -7.07 -7.32 29.71
C PRO A 635 -6.44 -7.13 28.33
N LEU A 636 -6.12 -5.87 28.00
CA LEU A 636 -5.28 -5.55 26.85
C LEU A 636 -3.81 -5.83 27.17
N LEU A 637 -3.04 -6.30 26.18
CA LEU A 637 -1.61 -6.52 26.32
C LEU A 637 -0.82 -5.39 25.66
N CYS A 638 0.19 -4.89 26.36
CA CYS A 638 1.16 -3.94 25.81
C CYS A 638 2.47 -4.66 25.49
N TYR A 639 3.01 -4.42 24.30
CA TYR A 639 4.23 -5.07 23.85
C TYR A 639 5.52 -4.41 24.39
N ALA A 640 5.38 -3.31 25.13
CA ALA A 640 6.48 -2.51 25.69
C ALA A 640 7.56 -2.18 24.64
N CYS A 641 7.11 -1.84 23.42
CA CYS A 641 7.97 -1.49 22.30
C CYS A 641 8.59 -0.10 22.41
N GLY A 642 8.18 0.70 23.40
CA GLY A 642 8.68 2.04 23.65
C GLY A 642 7.68 3.16 23.37
N LEU A 643 6.61 2.85 22.65
CA LEU A 643 5.48 3.76 22.44
C LEU A 643 4.73 4.03 23.76
N GLU A 644 4.36 5.28 23.97
CA GLU A 644 3.50 5.75 25.08
C GLU A 644 2.02 5.65 24.66
N CYS A 645 1.56 4.45 24.30
CA CYS A 645 0.19 4.22 23.86
C CYS A 645 -0.82 4.44 25.01
N ASP A 646 -1.92 5.14 24.72
CA ASP A 646 -3.08 5.20 25.61
C ASP A 646 -4.04 4.03 25.33
N LEU A 647 -3.93 2.98 26.15
CA LEU A 647 -4.79 1.79 26.06
C LEU A 647 -6.27 2.10 26.39
N THR A 648 -6.58 3.27 26.96
CA THR A 648 -7.95 3.72 27.20
C THR A 648 -8.67 3.98 25.88
N LYS A 649 -8.01 4.63 24.91
CA LYS A 649 -8.55 4.83 23.56
C LYS A 649 -8.83 3.51 22.85
N SER A 650 -7.92 2.52 22.96
CA SER A 650 -8.17 1.17 22.43
C SER A 650 -9.40 0.52 23.07
N ARG A 651 -9.61 0.72 24.38
CA ARG A 651 -10.80 0.23 25.09
C ARG A 651 -12.08 0.94 24.62
N GLU A 652 -12.04 2.25 24.38
CA GLU A 652 -13.18 3.00 23.84
C GLU A 652 -13.59 2.51 22.44
N HIS A 653 -12.62 2.22 21.57
CA HIS A 653 -12.88 1.63 20.26
C HIS A 653 -13.57 0.26 20.36
N LEU A 654 -13.09 -0.62 21.25
CA LEU A 654 -13.77 -1.89 21.56
C LEU A 654 -15.20 -1.66 22.05
N GLY A 655 -15.44 -0.65 22.89
CA GLY A 655 -16.77 -0.28 23.37
C GLY A 655 -17.70 0.21 22.26
N LYS A 656 -17.22 1.06 21.34
CA LYS A 656 -17.98 1.52 20.16
C LYS A 656 -18.34 0.35 19.24
N ALA A 657 -17.38 -0.53 18.98
CA ALA A 657 -17.60 -1.74 18.20
C ALA A 657 -18.66 -2.65 18.83
N TYR A 658 -18.63 -2.83 20.15
CA TYR A 658 -19.64 -3.59 20.88
C TYR A 658 -21.05 -3.02 20.67
N ALA A 659 -21.22 -1.71 20.81
CA ALA A 659 -22.53 -1.06 20.60
C ALA A 659 -23.04 -1.27 19.17
N MET A 660 -22.17 -1.17 18.16
CA MET A 660 -22.55 -1.40 16.75
C MET A 660 -22.89 -2.87 16.48
N HIS A 661 -22.18 -3.80 17.11
CA HIS A 661 -22.52 -5.21 17.05
C HIS A 661 -23.94 -5.46 17.61
N GLU A 662 -24.30 -4.86 18.75
CA GLU A 662 -25.66 -4.97 19.31
C GLU A 662 -26.73 -4.39 18.35
N GLU A 663 -26.44 -3.27 17.69
CA GLU A 663 -27.33 -2.69 16.67
C GLU A 663 -27.58 -3.68 15.52
N VAL A 664 -26.54 -4.33 15.00
CA VAL A 664 -26.64 -5.35 13.95
C VAL A 664 -27.47 -6.55 14.40
N ARG A 665 -27.28 -7.03 15.64
CA ARG A 665 -28.10 -8.11 16.20
C ARG A 665 -29.58 -7.75 16.20
N SER A 666 -29.88 -6.52 16.62
CA SER A 666 -31.24 -6.01 16.64
C SER A 666 -31.84 -5.90 15.23
N TYR A 667 -31.01 -5.69 14.21
CA TYR A 667 -31.42 -5.68 12.80
C TYR A 667 -31.68 -7.09 12.26
N GLU A 668 -30.79 -8.05 12.54
CA GLU A 668 -30.99 -9.45 12.15
C GLU A 668 -32.19 -10.08 12.85
N GLN A 669 -32.41 -9.78 14.14
CA GLN A 669 -33.62 -10.17 14.87
C GLN A 669 -34.88 -9.55 14.27
N ARG A 670 -34.80 -8.29 13.79
CA ARG A 670 -35.90 -7.62 13.07
C ARG A 670 -36.15 -8.24 11.69
N ILE A 671 -35.13 -8.71 10.98
CA ILE A 671 -35.31 -9.43 9.71
C ILE A 671 -35.85 -10.84 9.94
N ALA A 672 -35.38 -11.53 10.99
CA ALA A 672 -35.85 -12.86 11.34
C ALA A 672 -37.34 -12.85 11.71
N SER A 673 -37.79 -11.87 12.49
CA SER A 673 -39.21 -11.70 12.82
C SER A 673 -40.06 -11.35 11.59
N VAL A 674 -39.51 -10.60 10.62
CA VAL A 674 -40.18 -10.33 9.33
C VAL A 674 -40.25 -11.60 8.46
N LYS A 675 -39.23 -12.48 8.49
CA LYS A 675 -39.28 -13.79 7.82
C LYS A 675 -40.31 -14.73 8.46
N GLU A 676 -40.38 -14.77 9.79
CA GLU A 676 -41.42 -15.52 10.51
C GLU A 676 -42.84 -14.99 10.22
N LEU A 677 -42.99 -13.69 9.96
CA LEU A 677 -44.25 -13.08 9.53
C LEU A 677 -44.66 -13.43 8.09
N ILE A 678 -43.70 -13.82 7.24
CA ILE A 678 -43.94 -14.22 5.84
C ILE A 678 -44.22 -15.74 5.74
N GLU A 679 -43.81 -16.54 6.73
CA GLU A 679 -44.13 -17.96 6.83
C GLU A 679 -45.38 -18.21 7.70
N GLN A 680 -46.55 -17.74 7.25
CA GLN A 680 -47.84 -18.29 7.70
C GLN A 680 -48.33 -19.38 6.72
N PRO A 681 -48.95 -20.47 7.20
CA PRO A 681 -49.07 -21.70 6.43
C PRO A 681 -50.16 -21.59 5.36
N LEU A 682 -49.77 -21.78 4.10
CA LEU A 682 -50.71 -22.09 3.03
C LEU A 682 -51.15 -23.56 3.16
N VAL A 683 -52.46 -23.69 3.34
CA VAL A 683 -53.33 -24.87 3.36
C VAL A 683 -52.84 -26.07 2.51
N GLU A 684 -53.00 -27.26 3.10
CA GLU A 684 -52.76 -28.58 2.50
C GLU A 684 -53.32 -28.73 1.08
N LEU A 685 -52.45 -29.14 0.15
CA LEU A 685 -52.86 -29.89 -1.04
C LEU A 685 -52.01 -31.16 -1.13
N GLN A 686 -52.68 -32.29 -0.85
CA GLN A 686 -52.13 -33.63 -0.98
C GLN A 686 -51.77 -33.95 -2.44
N GLY A 687 -50.64 -34.64 -2.59
CA GLY A 687 -50.41 -35.59 -3.68
C GLY A 687 -49.58 -35.09 -4.84
N LEU A 688 -48.29 -35.46 -4.86
CA LEU A 688 -47.62 -36.13 -5.98
C LEU A 688 -46.13 -36.33 -5.66
N ARG A 689 -45.72 -37.61 -5.58
CA ARG A 689 -44.30 -38.01 -5.67
C ARG A 689 -43.79 -37.67 -7.07
N VAL A 690 -42.68 -36.93 -7.17
CA VAL A 690 -41.87 -36.91 -8.40
C VAL A 690 -40.38 -37.07 -8.06
N LYS A 691 -39.77 -38.00 -8.79
CA LYS A 691 -38.37 -38.43 -8.77
C LYS A 691 -37.41 -37.28 -9.07
N GLY A 692 -36.21 -37.37 -8.50
CA GLY A 692 -35.11 -36.45 -8.73
C GLY A 692 -34.79 -36.23 -10.21
N GLN A 693 -34.76 -34.96 -10.58
CA GLN A 693 -34.04 -34.41 -11.72
C GLN A 693 -33.34 -33.15 -11.21
N GLY A 694 -32.10 -32.94 -11.67
CA GLY A 694 -31.25 -31.83 -11.24
C GLY A 694 -31.98 -30.49 -11.37
N LEU A 695 -31.74 -29.61 -10.40
CA LEU A 695 -32.25 -28.24 -10.42
C LEU A 695 -31.85 -27.57 -11.73
N ALA A 696 -32.83 -27.34 -12.59
CA ALA A 696 -32.72 -26.38 -13.68
C ALA A 696 -32.37 -25.01 -13.06
N PRO A 697 -31.57 -24.18 -13.75
CA PRO A 697 -31.24 -22.85 -13.26
C PRO A 697 -32.53 -22.10 -12.95
N THR A 698 -32.61 -21.52 -11.74
CA THR A 698 -33.68 -20.63 -11.33
C THR A 698 -33.86 -19.56 -12.41
N PRO A 699 -35.09 -19.26 -12.87
CA PRO A 699 -35.31 -18.20 -13.85
C PRO A 699 -34.71 -16.90 -13.32
N LYS A 700 -33.88 -16.25 -14.14
CA LYS A 700 -33.31 -14.94 -13.81
C LYS A 700 -34.46 -13.99 -13.44
N PRO A 701 -34.36 -13.19 -12.37
CA PRO A 701 -35.39 -12.20 -12.05
C PRO A 701 -35.57 -11.30 -13.27
N GLN A 702 -36.78 -11.32 -13.84
CA GLN A 702 -37.12 -10.37 -14.89
C GLN A 702 -37.14 -8.96 -14.27
N PRO A 703 -36.52 -7.96 -14.91
CA PRO A 703 -36.61 -6.60 -14.42
C PRO A 703 -38.08 -6.20 -14.35
N SER A 704 -38.52 -5.75 -13.17
CA SER A 704 -39.89 -5.31 -12.92
C SER A 704 -40.27 -4.03 -13.68
N ASN A 705 -39.30 -3.37 -14.32
CA ASN A 705 -39.48 -2.16 -15.11
C ASN A 705 -39.33 -2.45 -16.62
N PRO A 706 -40.07 -1.75 -17.50
CA PRO A 706 -39.87 -1.84 -18.93
C PRO A 706 -38.43 -1.44 -19.30
N LEU A 707 -37.69 -2.36 -19.91
CA LEU A 707 -36.38 -2.06 -20.47
C LEU A 707 -36.55 -1.31 -21.79
N PHE A 708 -36.06 -0.08 -21.84
CA PHE A 708 -35.97 0.69 -23.07
C PHE A 708 -34.63 0.42 -23.75
N ARG A 709 -34.65 0.06 -25.04
CA ARG A 709 -33.44 -0.11 -25.84
C ARG A 709 -33.16 1.16 -26.63
N TYR A 710 -32.08 1.83 -26.30
CA TYR A 710 -31.59 2.98 -27.05
C TYR A 710 -30.45 2.56 -27.96
N ARG A 711 -30.41 3.09 -29.17
CA ARG A 711 -29.23 3.07 -30.05
C ARG A 711 -28.71 4.50 -30.10
N THR A 712 -27.46 4.70 -29.72
CA THR A 712 -26.80 6.01 -29.73
C THR A 712 -25.63 6.00 -30.71
N THR A 713 -25.31 7.17 -31.24
CA THR A 713 -24.05 7.45 -31.93
C THR A 713 -23.34 8.49 -31.08
N PHE A 714 -22.02 8.38 -30.93
CA PHE A 714 -21.21 9.35 -30.17
C PHE A 714 -19.92 9.66 -30.94
N GLU A 715 -19.35 10.81 -30.62
CA GLU A 715 -18.05 11.27 -31.11
C GLU A 715 -17.15 11.58 -29.90
N LYS A 716 -15.84 11.38 -30.05
CA LYS A 716 -14.86 11.76 -29.03
C LYS A 716 -14.43 13.20 -29.26
N GLY A 717 -14.74 14.08 -28.31
CA GLY A 717 -14.20 15.45 -28.29
C GLY A 717 -12.75 15.51 -27.79
N GLU A 718 -12.18 16.71 -27.77
CA GLU A 718 -10.77 16.97 -27.43
C GLU A 718 -10.30 16.34 -26.11
N GLN A 719 -11.13 16.42 -25.06
CA GLN A 719 -10.76 15.94 -23.72
C GLN A 719 -10.66 14.40 -23.61
N VAL A 720 -11.28 13.67 -24.54
CA VAL A 720 -11.35 12.20 -24.50
C VAL A 720 -10.85 11.54 -25.79
N LYS A 721 -10.23 12.31 -26.70
CA LYS A 721 -9.84 11.85 -28.04
C LYS A 721 -8.90 10.63 -28.00
N TYR A 722 -8.08 10.52 -26.96
CA TYR A 722 -7.13 9.42 -26.76
C TYR A 722 -7.66 8.24 -25.94
N LEU A 723 -8.92 8.27 -25.48
CA LEU A 723 -9.52 7.09 -24.86
C LEU A 723 -9.67 5.96 -25.89
N SER A 724 -9.17 4.78 -25.52
CA SER A 724 -9.31 3.56 -26.31
C SER A 724 -10.75 3.06 -26.27
N HIS A 725 -11.08 2.08 -27.11
CA HIS A 725 -12.38 1.40 -27.02
C HIS A 725 -12.60 0.79 -25.63
N LEU A 726 -11.56 0.18 -25.05
CA LEU A 726 -11.63 -0.44 -23.73
C LEU A 726 -11.87 0.61 -22.62
N ASP A 727 -11.24 1.78 -22.70
CA ASP A 727 -11.48 2.87 -21.75
C ASP A 727 -12.92 3.40 -21.85
N LEU A 728 -13.44 3.54 -23.08
CA LEU A 728 -14.83 3.93 -23.32
C LEU A 728 -15.84 2.94 -22.74
N THR A 729 -15.54 1.62 -22.79
CA THR A 729 -16.41 0.61 -22.17
C THR A 729 -16.54 0.75 -20.66
N ARG A 730 -15.61 1.48 -19.99
CA ARG A 730 -15.70 1.83 -18.56
C ARG A 730 -16.28 3.22 -18.34
N ALA A 731 -15.84 4.20 -19.12
CA ALA A 731 -16.27 5.59 -19.01
C ALA A 731 -17.78 5.76 -19.23
N LEU A 732 -18.36 5.04 -20.21
CA LEU A 732 -19.79 5.13 -20.53
C LEU A 732 -20.69 4.61 -19.39
N PRO A 733 -20.52 3.39 -18.86
CA PRO A 733 -21.27 2.93 -17.67
C PRO A 733 -21.15 3.89 -16.48
N ARG A 734 -19.95 4.42 -16.20
CA ARG A 734 -19.75 5.40 -15.14
C ARG A 734 -20.58 6.66 -15.36
N SER A 735 -20.56 7.20 -16.58
CA SER A 735 -21.39 8.37 -16.94
C SER A 735 -22.88 8.11 -16.76
N PHE A 736 -23.38 6.95 -17.18
CA PHE A 736 -24.79 6.58 -16.97
C PHE A 736 -25.13 6.43 -15.48
N ARG A 737 -24.25 5.81 -14.69
CA ARG A 737 -24.43 5.68 -13.23
C ARG A 737 -24.48 7.04 -12.55
N ARG A 738 -23.55 7.96 -12.88
CA ARG A 738 -23.56 9.35 -12.39
C ARG A 738 -24.83 10.10 -12.78
N ALA A 739 -25.32 9.88 -14.00
CA ALA A 739 -26.58 10.43 -14.48
C ALA A 739 -27.84 9.74 -13.87
N LYS A 740 -27.66 8.77 -12.96
CA LYS A 740 -28.71 7.97 -12.34
C LYS A 740 -29.58 7.20 -13.35
N ILE A 741 -29.01 6.85 -14.50
CA ILE A 741 -29.63 6.03 -15.52
C ILE A 741 -29.38 4.56 -15.18
N LYS A 742 -30.44 3.82 -14.83
CA LYS A 742 -30.35 2.39 -14.53
C LYS A 742 -30.13 1.59 -15.82
N LEU A 743 -28.99 0.92 -15.90
CA LEU A 743 -28.64 0.07 -17.05
C LEU A 743 -29.19 -1.35 -16.86
N GLY A 744 -29.84 -1.89 -17.88
CA GLY A 744 -30.20 -3.30 -17.97
C GLY A 744 -29.09 -4.09 -18.67
N TYR A 745 -28.54 -5.12 -18.02
CA TYR A 745 -27.46 -5.94 -18.57
C TYR A 745 -28.00 -7.13 -19.35
N SER A 746 -27.50 -7.35 -20.57
CA SER A 746 -27.95 -8.44 -21.46
C SER A 746 -27.62 -9.85 -20.96
N LEU A 747 -26.65 -10.01 -20.07
CA LEU A 747 -26.21 -11.31 -19.54
C LEU A 747 -26.55 -11.54 -18.05
N GLY A 748 -27.24 -10.60 -17.39
CA GLY A 748 -27.48 -10.64 -15.94
C GLY A 748 -26.21 -10.33 -15.16
N TYR A 749 -26.38 -9.72 -13.98
CA TYR A 749 -25.30 -9.47 -13.03
C TYR A 749 -25.01 -10.75 -12.23
#